data_AF-A0A9Q3F7W6-F1
#
_entry.id   AF-A0A9Q3F7W6-F1
#
_cell.length_a   1.000
_cell.length_b   1.000
_cell.length_c   1.000
_cell.angle_alpha   90.00
_cell.angle_beta   90.00
_cell.angle_gamma   90.00
#
_symmetry.space_group_name_H-M   'P 1'
#
loop_
_entity.id
_entity.type
_entity.pdbx_description
1 polymer ?
#
loop_
_entity_poly.entity_id
_entity_poly.type
_entity_poly.pdbx_seq_one_letter_code
_entity_poly.pdbx_strand_id
1 'polypeptide(L)'
;MDKNPFLIIILFSIILTDSIYFNLDLNSPKNRLNEIFQLKNLKISLILTFDSIKFLPSDFKFSNLILDLNLDKFQNDLVQNQVHLENKNQNQNQNQNQISKLNKLVYLVFTSGTTGIPKLIPISNLNLLSFLSNYHKRFQRKLQTRVLQFASHAFDVSVMSIWDTWIHGATICITSSENLKSDLMTSIIDLDCNALDLTPSVAQLLLDHQLFTSTNGLPIQKVRKIWDMAGLHLTHLNTGAESVPESLRRAFLSRGVSVCVDYGPSETTVGVISSLALNDNPNLSLDDIGRPTGLNQVFLLKPNSNHFVPLGGIGEICIAGHQVAMGYLNQTTSQSNFVTLQLHDLPHPLRIYRTGDLGQYLPYGSEGYGSIRCLGRIDRQIKISGIRIELGDVEEKLNRLGSQIQSLNDNRLRIIVDKWNGNLHHPIGLVAFVHIIHPSQLLDKTQVLITSSNTNLNSNSTPSSILNHPQYFDNLVSEIKSAVSNDLIGTMLPRYWIPLQQIPISFTGKTDMKALRMLLENHFKSMDNRLQTNQHDHLKLERCEELATQAWLAGLGQNIDSLRKFNPTDNFIKLGGDSIGMIRAIGKIRMNGLNIRFSTLAETRDFKDFVITLQRARKLQQENHEYLPFDLIKRDQEEFLDYLIKSHSIHPHDIADIYPTCPSQDGIITPSIENCSGIYFAQAVYTMETGFSISLVKKMMFTLIDRHPSLRTIFFFPNHSNKVYQAVLKHSSDLVIRNCQVINVTDQKDLQEKIQSYLQFDRQKNKFQWGKLCSSIRIFQCESSQIKKLVWSLHHALSDGWTLELLMKELGQLCRYETVSSPVTNYAEFVKAWQKASDDQTKKSNKKFWRDYLFEVKRRPTGFLTNHCQTRRWVGQKKLEDLKGNYGITPALVVRLAVALALYNSKLESSDVLFGMTRSGREVELDGIRGAAEEIIGCCVLVLPIRTRLEIYRAKKMSVIEVLVEQQQSEIEIEKHQMVSIGQVGRWVTGFGQWINILVTLQSWDKNRHQVRQPIRQPPDQLEMPSPYKLSIEIIMEEDLETVRLDVFYDTSAVEFTQVSCLLDALQVAMNGLIHTERLIEENLIEKWDEIQENDSPVDEIVIRNDQRSRYKEKWTRSKKEMIEKMKRIWCEVLGQEIERIGLNKSFERLGGDSIGLMRLMRKIEENFLNKDDIGKDNTEEQEMKKRTKKLKIFKELTQNGIGIEGLVDELKNQ
;
A
#
# COMPACT_ATOMS: atom_id res chain seq x y z
N MET A 1 -6.60 6.17 -0.87
CA MET A 1 -5.65 5.62 -1.87
C MET A 1 -4.27 6.19 -1.59
N ASP A 2 -3.22 5.41 -1.80
CA ASP A 2 -1.85 5.92 -1.78
C ASP A 2 -1.52 6.75 -3.03
N LYS A 3 -0.41 7.51 -2.95
CA LYS A 3 0.09 8.36 -4.04
C LYS A 3 0.41 7.51 -5.27
N ASN A 4 -0.37 7.71 -6.34
CA ASN A 4 -0.22 7.02 -7.61
C ASN A 4 -0.71 7.93 -8.76
N PRO A 5 -0.06 7.94 -9.93
CA PRO A 5 -0.57 8.61 -11.14
C PRO A 5 -2.06 8.39 -11.44
N PHE A 6 -2.59 7.18 -11.21
CA PHE A 6 -4.00 6.87 -11.47
C PHE A 6 -4.98 7.66 -10.60
N LEU A 7 -4.60 8.04 -9.38
CA LEU A 7 -5.44 8.90 -8.54
C LEU A 7 -5.77 10.20 -9.28
N ILE A 8 -4.81 10.75 -10.03
CA ILE A 8 -5.03 12.01 -10.74
C ILE A 8 -6.02 11.83 -11.90
N ILE A 9 -5.95 10.69 -12.60
CA ILE A 9 -6.93 10.31 -13.63
C ILE A 9 -8.33 10.24 -13.02
N ILE A 10 -8.47 9.58 -11.88
CA ILE A 10 -9.75 9.43 -11.16
C ILE A 10 -10.32 10.80 -10.77
N LEU A 11 -9.50 11.65 -10.18
CA LEU A 11 -9.91 13.01 -9.81
C LEU A 11 -10.40 13.79 -11.03
N PHE A 12 -9.74 13.65 -12.17
CA PHE A 12 -10.17 14.25 -13.44
C PHE A 12 -11.52 13.69 -13.92
N SER A 13 -11.70 12.37 -13.91
CA SER A 13 -12.94 11.71 -14.31
C SER A 13 -14.13 12.15 -13.47
N ILE A 14 -13.95 12.30 -12.15
CA ILE A 14 -15.02 12.76 -11.25
C ILE A 14 -15.46 14.20 -11.59
N ILE A 15 -14.51 15.07 -11.92
CA ILE A 15 -14.82 16.44 -12.33
C ILE A 15 -15.56 16.44 -13.68
N LEU A 16 -15.18 15.59 -14.63
CA LEU A 16 -15.87 15.46 -15.92
C LEU A 16 -17.32 14.97 -15.80
N THR A 17 -17.63 14.14 -14.80
CA THR A 17 -19.00 13.68 -14.52
C THR A 17 -19.77 14.65 -13.63
N ASP A 18 -19.25 15.87 -13.44
CA ASP A 18 -19.73 16.88 -12.51
C ASP A 18 -20.09 16.34 -11.09
N SER A 19 -19.28 15.39 -10.60
CA SER A 19 -19.45 14.77 -9.29
C SER A 19 -18.53 15.44 -8.26
N ILE A 20 -18.85 15.27 -6.96
CA ILE A 20 -18.09 15.87 -5.86
C ILE A 20 -17.19 14.80 -5.26
N TYR A 21 -15.90 15.08 -5.09
CA TYR A 21 -14.99 14.18 -4.37
C TYR A 21 -14.50 14.75 -3.05
N PHE A 22 -13.97 13.88 -2.20
CA PHE A 22 -13.08 14.24 -1.12
C PHE A 22 -12.09 13.09 -0.93
N ASN A 23 -10.89 13.42 -0.47
CA ASN A 23 -9.84 12.45 -0.24
C ASN A 23 -9.72 12.14 1.27
N LEU A 24 -9.45 10.87 1.58
CA LEU A 24 -9.19 10.41 2.95
C LEU A 24 -7.74 9.95 3.07
N ASP A 25 -7.07 10.37 4.14
CA ASP A 25 -5.77 9.84 4.53
C ASP A 25 -5.97 8.58 5.39
N LEU A 26 -5.66 7.42 4.82
CA LEU A 26 -5.84 6.12 5.45
C LEU A 26 -4.91 5.90 6.66
N ASN A 27 -3.89 6.74 6.84
CA ASN A 27 -3.04 6.73 8.04
C ASN A 27 -3.66 7.48 9.23
N SER A 28 -4.87 8.05 9.07
CA SER A 28 -5.58 8.70 10.15
C SER A 28 -6.05 7.69 11.22
N PRO A 29 -6.13 8.07 12.51
CA PRO A 29 -6.66 7.20 13.56
C PRO A 29 -8.05 6.66 13.23
N LYS A 30 -8.34 5.41 13.60
CA LYS A 30 -9.60 4.72 13.26
C LYS A 30 -10.84 5.48 13.73
N ASN A 31 -10.83 6.03 14.95
CA ASN A 31 -11.98 6.78 15.47
C ASN A 31 -12.29 8.03 14.62
N ARG A 32 -11.24 8.73 14.15
CA ARG A 32 -11.38 9.88 13.26
C ARG A 32 -12.01 9.51 11.92
N LEU A 33 -11.60 8.38 11.32
CA LEU A 33 -12.22 7.90 10.09
C LEU A 33 -13.70 7.58 10.33
N ASN A 34 -14.02 6.92 11.44
CA ASN A 34 -15.40 6.59 11.81
C ASN A 34 -16.27 7.84 11.96
N GLU A 35 -15.76 8.88 12.62
CA GLU A 35 -16.46 10.16 12.77
C GLU A 35 -16.76 10.83 11.42
N ILE A 36 -15.81 10.79 10.47
CA ILE A 36 -16.06 11.29 9.09
C ILE A 36 -17.22 10.54 8.44
N PHE A 37 -17.23 9.22 8.55
CA PHE A 37 -18.24 8.36 7.94
C PHE A 37 -19.63 8.48 8.59
N GLN A 38 -19.72 8.90 9.85
CA GLN A 38 -20.97 9.04 10.60
C GLN A 38 -21.62 10.43 10.51
N LEU A 39 -21.00 11.37 9.78
CA LEU A 39 -21.54 12.70 9.57
C LEU A 39 -22.89 12.67 8.85
N LYS A 40 -23.97 13.05 9.55
CA LYS A 40 -25.36 13.04 9.03
C LYS A 40 -25.54 13.80 7.71
N ASN A 41 -24.72 14.80 7.43
CA ASN A 41 -24.82 15.65 6.23
C ASN A 41 -24.02 15.09 5.04
N LEU A 42 -23.24 14.01 5.22
CA LEU A 42 -22.42 13.40 4.18
C LEU A 42 -23.08 12.11 3.69
N LYS A 43 -23.76 12.16 2.55
CA LYS A 43 -24.27 10.97 1.85
C LYS A 43 -23.27 10.53 0.80
N ILE A 44 -22.39 9.60 1.17
CA ILE A 44 -21.40 9.03 0.26
C ILE A 44 -22.13 8.04 -0.65
N SER A 45 -22.17 8.28 -1.96
CA SER A 45 -22.78 7.35 -2.93
C SER A 45 -21.79 6.30 -3.43
N LEU A 46 -20.51 6.67 -3.49
CA LEU A 46 -19.45 5.90 -4.12
C LEU A 46 -18.13 6.03 -3.33
N ILE A 47 -17.47 4.91 -3.07
CA ILE A 47 -16.11 4.86 -2.52
C ILE A 47 -15.19 4.25 -3.57
N LEU A 48 -14.11 4.97 -3.90
CA LEU A 48 -13.08 4.51 -4.81
C LEU A 48 -11.85 4.09 -3.99
N THR A 49 -11.29 2.91 -4.25
CA THR A 49 -10.05 2.41 -3.60
C THR A 49 -9.27 1.48 -4.53
N PHE A 50 -7.98 1.25 -4.30
CA PHE A 50 -7.16 0.25 -5.02
C PHE A 50 -6.97 -1.06 -4.21
N ASP A 51 -7.34 -1.03 -2.93
CA ASP A 51 -7.27 -2.16 -2.01
C ASP A 51 -8.59 -2.28 -1.23
N SER A 52 -9.08 -3.52 -1.08
CA SER A 52 -10.32 -3.82 -0.37
C SER A 52 -10.21 -3.54 1.14
N ILE A 53 -10.97 -2.52 1.58
CA ILE A 53 -11.75 -2.43 2.84
C ILE A 53 -11.09 -2.98 4.14
N LYS A 54 -9.81 -2.69 4.42
CA LYS A 54 -9.24 -2.94 5.77
C LYS A 54 -9.49 -1.83 6.80
N PHE A 55 -9.99 -0.68 6.35
CA PHE A 55 -10.02 0.56 7.15
C PHE A 55 -11.42 1.14 7.39
N LEU A 56 -12.48 0.53 6.86
CA LEU A 56 -13.85 0.99 7.14
C LEU A 56 -14.34 0.40 8.47
N PRO A 57 -15.04 1.18 9.32
CA PRO A 57 -15.68 0.65 10.50
C PRO A 57 -16.68 -0.45 10.16
N SER A 58 -16.74 -1.48 11.00
CA SER A 58 -17.67 -2.61 10.92
C SER A 58 -19.15 -2.19 10.82
N ASP A 59 -19.48 -1.01 11.34
CA ASP A 59 -20.86 -0.52 11.46
C ASP A 59 -21.33 0.32 10.26
N PHE A 60 -20.47 0.49 9.24
CA PHE A 60 -20.82 1.26 8.04
C PHE A 60 -21.76 0.45 7.14
N LYS A 61 -23.03 0.88 7.04
CA LYS A 61 -24.03 0.19 6.21
C LYS A 61 -23.69 0.30 4.72
N PHE A 62 -23.56 -0.85 4.04
CA PHE A 62 -23.28 -1.00 2.61
C PHE A 62 -24.46 -0.61 1.68
N SER A 63 -25.06 0.57 1.86
CA SER A 63 -25.94 1.13 0.83
C SER A 63 -25.17 1.74 -0.36
N ASN A 64 -23.85 1.81 -0.27
CA ASN A 64 -22.99 2.61 -1.14
C ASN A 64 -22.13 1.70 -2.05
N LEU A 65 -21.96 2.08 -3.32
CA LEU A 65 -21.18 1.32 -4.29
C LEU A 65 -19.68 1.50 -4.00
N ILE A 66 -18.95 0.42 -3.71
CA ILE A 66 -17.49 0.46 -3.59
C ILE A 66 -16.93 -0.01 -4.92
N LEU A 67 -16.30 0.89 -5.65
CA LEU A 67 -15.53 0.53 -6.85
C LEU A 67 -14.08 0.36 -6.41
N ASP A 68 -13.68 -0.90 -6.35
CA ASP A 68 -12.27 -1.26 -6.33
C ASP A 68 -11.71 -1.01 -7.74
N LEU A 69 -10.88 0.01 -7.87
CA LEU A 69 -10.26 0.47 -9.11
C LEU A 69 -9.01 -0.31 -9.45
N ASN A 70 -8.89 -1.51 -8.90
CA ASN A 70 -7.87 -2.45 -9.30
C ASN A 70 -7.81 -2.54 -10.84
N LEU A 71 -6.65 -2.18 -11.39
CA LEU A 71 -6.51 -1.59 -12.73
C LEU A 71 -7.05 -2.49 -13.83
N ASP A 72 -6.95 -3.79 -13.61
CA ASP A 72 -7.30 -4.74 -14.63
C ASP A 72 -8.83 -5.01 -14.69
N LYS A 73 -9.57 -4.79 -13.60
CA LYS A 73 -11.04 -4.79 -13.62
C LYS A 73 -11.56 -3.59 -14.40
N PHE A 74 -10.93 -2.43 -14.21
CA PHE A 74 -11.31 -1.19 -14.89
C PHE A 74 -10.99 -1.21 -16.38
N GLN A 75 -9.90 -1.87 -16.80
CA GLN A 75 -9.58 -2.09 -18.22
C GLN A 75 -10.55 -3.08 -18.88
N ASN A 76 -10.93 -4.17 -18.22
CA ASN A 76 -11.88 -5.13 -18.79
C ASN A 76 -13.31 -4.57 -18.89
N ASP A 77 -13.75 -3.76 -17.92
CA ASP A 77 -15.04 -3.07 -17.99
C ASP A 77 -15.10 -2.01 -19.11
N LEU A 78 -13.97 -1.37 -19.46
CA LEU A 78 -13.87 -0.44 -20.59
C LEU A 78 -13.82 -1.14 -21.96
N VAL A 79 -13.25 -2.35 -22.04
CA VAL A 79 -13.22 -3.14 -23.28
C VAL A 79 -14.58 -3.81 -23.55
N GLN A 80 -15.31 -4.22 -22.51
CA GLN A 80 -16.66 -4.78 -22.65
C GLN A 80 -17.75 -3.70 -22.82
N ASN A 81 -17.60 -2.54 -22.19
CA ASN A 81 -18.48 -1.40 -22.42
C ASN A 81 -17.83 -0.44 -23.42
N GLN A 82 -17.92 -0.74 -24.72
CA GLN A 82 -17.98 0.32 -25.73
C GLN A 82 -19.23 1.16 -25.47
N VAL A 83 -19.16 2.03 -24.46
CA VAL A 83 -20.11 3.12 -24.30
C VAL A 83 -19.97 3.95 -25.56
N HIS A 84 -20.98 3.90 -26.41
CA HIS A 84 -21.20 4.93 -27.40
C HIS A 84 -21.13 6.26 -26.64
N LEU A 85 -20.04 7.00 -26.83
CA LEU A 85 -20.01 8.43 -26.56
C LEU A 85 -20.97 9.05 -27.57
N GLU A 86 -22.27 8.97 -27.27
CA GLU A 86 -23.27 9.79 -27.93
C GLU A 86 -22.84 11.23 -27.68
N ASN A 87 -22.35 11.87 -28.74
CA ASN A 87 -22.22 13.31 -28.81
C ASN A 87 -23.61 13.91 -28.57
N LYS A 88 -23.96 14.17 -27.30
CA LYS A 88 -25.05 15.06 -26.95
C LYS A 88 -24.61 16.47 -27.32
N ASN A 89 -24.85 16.80 -28.58
CA ASN A 89 -25.03 18.17 -29.04
C ASN A 89 -26.17 18.80 -28.22
N GLN A 90 -25.84 19.40 -27.07
CA GLN A 90 -26.71 20.35 -26.40
C GLN A 90 -26.34 21.76 -26.85
N ASN A 91 -26.99 22.19 -27.92
CA ASN A 91 -27.10 23.61 -28.24
C ASN A 91 -28.28 24.22 -27.46
N GLN A 92 -28.04 25.44 -26.96
CA GLN A 92 -29.01 26.47 -26.57
C GLN A 92 -29.69 26.37 -25.20
N ASN A 93 -29.00 26.93 -24.19
CA ASN A 93 -29.51 28.03 -23.35
C ASN A 93 -28.35 28.58 -22.50
N GLN A 94 -27.50 29.41 -23.11
CA GLN A 94 -26.13 29.64 -22.61
C GLN A 94 -25.95 30.72 -21.53
N ASN A 95 -26.92 31.60 -21.24
CA ASN A 95 -26.68 32.68 -20.27
C ASN A 95 -27.25 32.44 -18.85
N GLN A 96 -28.33 31.67 -18.68
CA GLN A 96 -28.83 31.31 -17.34
C GLN A 96 -28.19 30.01 -16.78
N ASN A 97 -27.61 29.15 -17.62
CA ASN A 97 -26.93 27.91 -17.21
C ASN A 97 -25.45 28.08 -16.80
N GLN A 98 -24.81 29.21 -17.09
CA GLN A 98 -23.39 29.42 -16.73
C GLN A 98 -23.22 29.70 -15.23
N ILE A 99 -24.09 30.52 -14.63
CA ILE A 99 -24.02 30.86 -13.19
C ILE A 99 -24.33 29.64 -12.31
N SER A 100 -25.32 28.82 -12.71
CA SER A 100 -25.64 27.57 -11.99
C SER A 100 -24.49 26.56 -12.04
N LYS A 101 -23.73 26.51 -13.15
CA LYS A 101 -22.56 25.63 -13.30
C LYS A 101 -21.35 26.10 -12.48
N LEU A 102 -21.15 27.42 -12.34
CA LEU A 102 -20.08 28.01 -11.52
C LEU A 102 -20.26 27.75 -10.02
N ASN A 103 -21.49 27.76 -9.52
CA ASN A 103 -21.76 27.49 -8.10
C ASN A 103 -21.82 26.00 -7.74
N LYS A 104 -21.63 25.10 -8.71
CA LYS A 104 -21.61 23.65 -8.48
C LYS A 104 -20.37 23.24 -7.69
N LEU A 105 -20.55 22.36 -6.70
CA LEU A 105 -19.48 21.83 -5.88
C LEU A 105 -18.57 20.89 -6.67
N VAL A 106 -17.26 20.94 -6.38
CA VAL A 106 -16.21 20.15 -7.03
C VAL A 106 -15.58 19.19 -6.03
N TYR A 107 -15.18 19.71 -4.87
CA TYR A 107 -14.60 18.88 -3.83
C TYR A 107 -14.95 19.38 -2.43
N LEU A 108 -14.82 18.49 -1.45
CA LEU A 108 -14.88 18.82 -0.03
C LEU A 108 -13.49 18.66 0.57
N VAL A 109 -13.09 19.61 1.42
CA VAL A 109 -11.89 19.47 2.25
C VAL A 109 -12.28 19.49 3.73
N PHE A 110 -11.62 18.63 4.50
CA PHE A 110 -11.80 18.56 5.94
C PHE A 110 -10.76 19.42 6.62
N THR A 111 -11.21 20.26 7.55
CA THR A 111 -10.31 20.80 8.56
C THR A 111 -10.45 20.00 9.85
N SER A 112 -9.37 19.98 10.64
CA SER A 112 -9.34 19.45 11.99
C SER A 112 -10.33 20.20 12.88
N GLY A 113 -11.56 19.72 12.94
CA GLY A 113 -12.37 19.86 14.14
C GLY A 113 -11.75 18.94 15.19
N THR A 114 -11.15 19.52 16.21
CA THR A 114 -10.59 18.80 17.36
C THR A 114 -11.67 18.41 18.39
N THR A 115 -12.93 18.79 18.15
CA THR A 115 -14.14 18.31 18.85
C THR A 115 -14.51 16.84 18.53
N GLY A 116 -13.67 16.12 17.78
CA GLY A 116 -13.98 14.83 17.17
C GLY A 116 -14.70 14.98 15.83
N ILE A 117 -15.57 15.97 15.66
CA ILE A 117 -16.35 16.13 14.42
C ILE A 117 -15.60 17.01 13.40
N PRO A 118 -15.15 16.49 12.25
CA PRO A 118 -14.45 17.26 11.23
C PRO A 118 -15.34 18.37 10.64
N LYS A 119 -14.77 19.53 10.33
CA LYS A 119 -15.51 20.63 9.67
C LYS A 119 -15.38 20.47 8.15
N LEU A 120 -16.52 20.49 7.44
CA LEU A 120 -16.57 20.21 6.00
C LEU A 120 -16.72 21.50 5.22
N ILE A 121 -15.72 21.81 4.41
CA ILE A 121 -15.71 23.01 3.57
C ILE A 121 -16.04 22.59 2.14
N PRO A 122 -17.20 23.01 1.60
CA PRO A 122 -17.59 22.74 0.23
C PRO A 122 -16.96 23.78 -0.72
N ILE A 123 -16.20 23.29 -1.69
CA ILE A 123 -15.53 24.12 -2.69
C ILE A 123 -16.25 23.99 -4.04
N SER A 124 -16.65 25.14 -4.61
CA SER A 124 -17.33 25.22 -5.91
C SER A 124 -16.38 25.42 -7.08
N ASN A 125 -16.88 25.24 -8.31
CA ASN A 125 -16.17 25.56 -9.55
C ASN A 125 -15.68 27.01 -9.55
N LEU A 126 -16.52 27.94 -9.10
CA LEU A 126 -16.16 29.35 -9.00
C LEU A 126 -14.98 29.56 -8.06
N ASN A 127 -14.98 28.89 -6.91
CA ASN A 127 -13.89 28.97 -5.94
C ASN A 127 -12.57 28.43 -6.55
N LEU A 128 -12.61 27.21 -7.10
CA LEU A 128 -11.42 26.55 -7.67
C LEU A 128 -10.88 27.29 -8.90
N LEU A 129 -11.73 27.70 -9.84
CA LEU A 129 -11.31 28.42 -11.04
C LEU A 129 -10.78 29.81 -10.71
N SER A 130 -11.32 30.48 -9.68
CA SER A 130 -10.77 31.74 -9.20
C SER A 130 -9.35 31.55 -8.65
N PHE A 131 -9.13 30.52 -7.83
CA PHE A 131 -7.81 30.15 -7.36
C PHE A 131 -6.84 29.89 -8.52
N LEU A 132 -7.20 28.99 -9.45
CA LEU A 132 -6.35 28.60 -10.58
C LEU A 132 -6.03 29.77 -11.51
N SER A 133 -7.01 30.64 -11.81
CA SER A 133 -6.80 31.84 -12.62
C SER A 133 -5.85 32.84 -11.96
N ASN A 134 -5.96 33.00 -10.64
CA ASN A 134 -5.10 33.89 -9.86
C ASN A 134 -3.66 33.35 -9.83
N TYR A 135 -3.49 32.05 -9.60
CA TYR A 135 -2.19 31.39 -9.50
C TYR A 135 -1.51 31.25 -10.86
N HIS A 136 -2.30 31.10 -11.94
CA HIS A 136 -1.78 31.10 -13.30
C HIS A 136 -0.96 32.34 -13.64
N LYS A 137 -1.48 33.52 -13.25
CA LYS A 137 -0.78 34.79 -13.45
C LYS A 137 0.42 34.96 -12.52
N ARG A 138 0.38 34.33 -11.35
CA ARG A 138 1.35 34.54 -10.26
C ARG A 138 2.60 33.69 -10.41
N PHE A 139 2.44 32.40 -10.64
CA PHE A 139 3.54 31.44 -10.71
C PHE A 139 4.10 31.28 -12.12
N GLN A 140 3.28 31.50 -13.15
CA GLN A 140 3.65 31.33 -14.55
C GLN A 140 4.45 30.05 -14.80
N ARG A 141 3.96 28.92 -14.23
CA ARG A 141 4.60 27.62 -14.45
C ARG A 141 4.69 27.39 -15.96
N LYS A 142 5.85 26.95 -16.43
CA LYS A 142 6.10 26.66 -17.84
C LYS A 142 5.86 25.18 -18.13
N LEU A 143 5.72 24.81 -19.40
CA LEU A 143 5.55 23.41 -19.85
C LEU A 143 6.65 22.47 -19.30
N GLN A 144 7.88 22.97 -19.19
CA GLN A 144 9.02 22.23 -18.63
C GLN A 144 9.05 22.14 -17.09
N THR A 145 8.08 22.74 -16.40
CA THR A 145 8.05 22.70 -14.93
C THR A 145 7.68 21.30 -14.48
N ARG A 146 8.44 20.76 -13.54
CA ARG A 146 8.30 19.42 -12.98
C ARG A 146 8.11 19.55 -11.48
N VAL A 147 6.88 19.32 -11.04
CA VAL A 147 6.40 19.67 -9.70
C VAL A 147 6.26 18.42 -8.86
N LEU A 148 6.95 18.36 -7.74
CA LEU A 148 6.82 17.24 -6.81
C LEU A 148 5.46 17.27 -6.08
N GLN A 149 4.68 16.19 -6.20
CA GLN A 149 3.45 16.01 -5.44
C GLN A 149 3.77 15.46 -4.03
N PHE A 150 4.16 16.35 -3.11
CA PHE A 150 4.53 15.93 -1.74
C PHE A 150 3.34 15.88 -0.77
N ALA A 151 2.44 16.87 -0.81
CA ALA A 151 1.32 16.97 0.14
C ALA A 151 0.39 15.74 0.15
N SER A 152 -0.17 15.37 1.31
CA SER A 152 -1.21 14.35 1.39
C SER A 152 -2.46 14.83 0.63
N HIS A 153 -3.12 13.92 -0.09
CA HIS A 153 -4.29 14.24 -0.91
C HIS A 153 -5.50 14.69 -0.08
N ALA A 154 -5.50 14.44 1.23
CA ALA A 154 -6.53 14.89 2.16
C ALA A 154 -6.50 16.41 2.42
N PHE A 155 -5.42 17.10 2.05
CA PHE A 155 -5.28 18.55 2.22
C PHE A 155 -5.42 19.30 0.89
N ASP A 156 -5.93 20.51 0.95
CA ASP A 156 -6.11 21.41 -0.19
C ASP A 156 -4.79 21.88 -0.81
N VAL A 157 -3.65 21.81 -0.11
CA VAL A 157 -2.32 21.98 -0.71
C VAL A 157 -2.07 20.98 -1.84
N SER A 158 -2.66 19.77 -1.78
CA SER A 158 -2.59 18.82 -2.89
C SER A 158 -3.33 19.32 -4.14
N VAL A 159 -4.43 20.07 -3.96
CA VAL A 159 -5.21 20.69 -5.05
C VAL A 159 -4.32 21.70 -5.81
N MET A 160 -3.49 22.47 -5.11
CA MET A 160 -2.48 23.32 -5.75
C MET A 160 -1.51 22.49 -6.57
N SER A 161 -0.81 21.54 -5.95
CA SER A 161 0.23 20.76 -6.64
C SER A 161 -0.27 20.00 -7.87
N ILE A 162 -1.56 19.65 -7.90
CA ILE A 162 -2.20 18.92 -8.99
C ILE A 162 -2.77 19.87 -10.04
N TRP A 163 -3.76 20.68 -9.66
CA TRP A 163 -4.56 21.45 -10.62
C TRP A 163 -3.83 22.68 -11.14
N ASP A 164 -3.02 23.35 -10.31
CA ASP A 164 -2.18 24.46 -10.77
C ASP A 164 -1.10 23.96 -11.74
N THR A 165 -0.54 22.78 -11.51
CA THR A 165 0.43 22.18 -12.44
C THR A 165 -0.21 21.86 -13.79
N TRP A 166 -1.38 21.23 -13.79
CA TRP A 166 -2.06 20.84 -15.03
C TRP A 166 -2.62 22.00 -15.85
N ILE A 167 -3.15 23.07 -15.22
CA ILE A 167 -3.67 24.21 -15.98
C ILE A 167 -2.57 24.94 -16.78
N HIS A 168 -1.30 24.76 -16.40
CA HIS A 168 -0.13 25.28 -17.10
C HIS A 168 0.49 24.30 -18.11
N GLY A 169 -0.04 23.06 -18.22
CA GLY A 169 0.57 21.99 -19.02
C GLY A 169 1.92 21.51 -18.47
N ALA A 170 2.20 21.77 -17.19
CA ALA A 170 3.40 21.30 -16.50
C ALA A 170 3.25 19.83 -16.06
N THR A 171 4.36 19.21 -15.63
CA THR A 171 4.39 17.79 -15.22
C THR A 171 4.25 17.64 -13.70
N ILE A 172 3.28 16.84 -13.25
CA ILE A 172 3.17 16.40 -11.86
C ILE A 172 4.07 15.17 -11.67
N CYS A 173 4.99 15.23 -10.74
CA CYS A 173 5.92 14.15 -10.40
C CYS A 173 5.45 13.43 -9.13
N ILE A 174 5.11 12.15 -9.24
CA ILE A 174 4.54 11.33 -8.16
C ILE A 174 5.40 10.08 -7.97
N THR A 175 5.70 9.76 -6.72
CA THR A 175 6.28 8.48 -6.30
C THR A 175 5.58 8.01 -5.01
N SER A 176 5.91 6.81 -4.54
CA SER A 176 5.29 6.26 -3.34
C SER A 176 5.58 7.12 -2.11
N SER A 177 4.65 7.13 -1.16
CA SER A 177 4.85 7.81 0.13
C SER A 177 6.08 7.28 0.88
N GLU A 178 6.43 5.99 0.70
CA GLU A 178 7.60 5.37 1.30
C GLU A 178 8.90 5.96 0.73
N ASN A 179 8.98 6.15 -0.59
CA ASN A 179 10.15 6.75 -1.24
C ASN A 179 10.35 8.20 -0.79
N LEU A 180 9.27 9.00 -0.77
CA LEU A 180 9.34 10.40 -0.32
C LEU A 180 9.81 10.55 1.12
N LYS A 181 9.44 9.62 2.00
CA LYS A 181 9.82 9.63 3.43
C LYS A 181 11.19 9.01 3.68
N SER A 182 11.57 8.00 2.92
CA SER A 182 12.87 7.35 3.06
C SER A 182 13.99 8.22 2.50
N ASP A 183 13.75 8.83 1.32
CA ASP A 183 14.72 9.67 0.62
C ASP A 183 14.06 10.72 -0.27
N LEU A 184 13.78 11.87 0.33
CA LEU A 184 13.21 13.00 -0.39
C LEU A 184 14.17 13.53 -1.48
N MET A 185 15.48 13.57 -1.21
CA MET A 185 16.46 14.14 -2.13
C MET A 185 16.63 13.30 -3.39
N THR A 186 16.80 11.99 -3.24
CA THR A 186 16.88 11.08 -4.38
C THR A 186 15.56 11.07 -5.16
N SER A 187 14.41 11.13 -4.48
CA SER A 187 13.11 11.26 -5.17
C SER A 187 13.00 12.54 -6.01
N ILE A 188 13.56 13.66 -5.55
CA ILE A 188 13.61 14.93 -6.30
C ILE A 188 14.49 14.77 -7.54
N ILE A 189 15.65 14.12 -7.40
CA ILE A 189 16.63 13.91 -8.48
C ILE A 189 16.11 12.92 -9.53
N ASP A 190 15.65 11.74 -9.10
CA ASP A 190 15.18 10.66 -9.99
C ASP A 190 13.97 11.09 -10.82
N LEU A 191 13.10 11.92 -10.25
CA LEU A 191 11.93 12.46 -10.94
C LEU A 191 12.24 13.74 -11.72
N ASP A 192 13.48 14.23 -11.67
CA ASP A 192 13.92 15.49 -12.28
C ASP A 192 13.00 16.67 -11.86
N CYS A 193 12.70 16.78 -10.57
CA CYS A 193 11.84 17.84 -10.05
C CYS A 193 12.60 19.17 -10.03
N ASN A 194 12.00 20.20 -10.64
CA ASN A 194 12.56 21.55 -10.66
C ASN A 194 11.73 22.59 -9.89
N ALA A 195 10.55 22.20 -9.43
CA ALA A 195 9.67 22.98 -8.56
C ALA A 195 9.12 22.12 -7.42
N LEU A 196 9.11 22.68 -6.19
CA LEU A 196 8.67 21.97 -4.99
C LEU A 196 7.59 22.78 -4.26
N ASP A 197 6.52 22.10 -3.83
CA ASP A 197 5.49 22.65 -2.95
C ASP A 197 5.63 21.97 -1.56
N LEU A 198 6.32 22.61 -0.60
CA LEU A 198 6.70 22.02 0.70
C LEU A 198 6.36 22.95 1.87
N THR A 199 6.02 22.41 3.04
CA THR A 199 5.94 23.24 4.26
C THR A 199 7.35 23.67 4.71
N PRO A 200 7.49 24.77 5.47
CA PRO A 200 8.79 25.21 6.01
C PRO A 200 9.55 24.10 6.73
N SER A 201 8.83 23.31 7.53
CA SER A 201 9.39 22.17 8.27
C SER A 201 10.01 21.10 7.36
N VAL A 202 9.44 20.84 6.18
CA VAL A 202 9.96 19.86 5.22
C VAL A 202 11.05 20.47 4.34
N ALA A 203 10.90 21.73 3.93
CA ALA A 203 11.93 22.46 3.17
C ALA A 203 13.24 22.56 3.96
N GLN A 204 13.18 22.71 5.29
CA GLN A 204 14.35 22.72 6.15
C GLN A 204 15.16 21.42 6.06
N LEU A 205 14.50 20.26 5.86
CA LEU A 205 15.19 18.97 5.69
C LEU A 205 16.15 18.96 4.50
N LEU A 206 15.80 19.69 3.43
CA LEU A 206 16.67 19.82 2.27
C LEU A 206 17.93 20.62 2.61
N LEU A 207 17.80 21.69 3.40
CA LEU A 207 18.94 22.51 3.82
C LEU A 207 19.94 21.74 4.68
N ASP A 208 19.45 20.76 5.45
CA ASP A 208 20.30 19.91 6.27
C ASP A 208 21.08 18.88 5.42
N HIS A 209 20.65 18.61 4.19
CA HIS A 209 21.27 17.62 3.30
C HIS A 209 22.68 18.06 2.81
N GLN A 210 23.58 17.09 2.62
CA GLN A 210 24.98 17.34 2.23
C GLN A 210 25.13 18.17 0.95
N LEU A 211 24.24 18.00 -0.02
CA LEU A 211 24.24 18.76 -1.28
C LEU A 211 23.91 20.25 -1.07
N PHE A 212 23.10 20.59 -0.06
CA PHE A 212 22.77 21.97 0.30
C PHE A 212 23.82 22.57 1.23
N THR A 213 24.35 21.81 2.19
CA THR A 213 25.40 22.29 3.09
C THR A 213 26.72 22.55 2.36
N SER A 214 27.11 21.68 1.41
CA SER A 214 28.31 21.86 0.58
C SER A 214 28.23 23.07 -0.37
N THR A 215 27.03 23.57 -0.65
CA THR A 215 26.80 24.74 -1.51
C THR A 215 26.59 26.03 -0.74
N ASN A 216 26.72 25.99 0.60
CA ASN A 216 26.49 27.16 1.43
C ASN A 216 27.52 28.27 1.18
N GLY A 217 27.03 29.49 0.95
CA GLY A 217 27.87 30.66 0.67
C GLY A 217 28.59 30.66 -0.69
N LEU A 218 28.34 29.66 -1.56
CA LEU A 218 28.93 29.63 -2.89
C LEU A 218 28.17 30.54 -3.89
N PRO A 219 28.85 31.12 -4.89
CA PRO A 219 28.18 31.83 -5.97
C PRO A 219 27.20 30.94 -6.74
N ILE A 220 26.03 31.48 -7.13
CA ILE A 220 24.94 30.74 -7.80
C ILE A 220 25.42 29.90 -8.99
N GLN A 221 26.36 30.40 -9.80
CA GLN A 221 26.92 29.66 -10.93
C GLN A 221 27.65 28.37 -10.51
N LYS A 222 28.37 28.40 -9.38
CA LYS A 222 29.03 27.21 -8.82
C LYS A 222 28.02 26.25 -8.20
N VAL A 223 27.02 26.79 -7.49
CA VAL A 223 25.90 25.99 -6.95
C VAL A 223 25.24 25.22 -8.09
N ARG A 224 24.89 25.91 -9.19
CA ARG A 224 24.25 25.29 -10.35
C ARG A 224 25.10 24.18 -10.97
N LYS A 225 26.40 24.39 -11.14
CA LYS A 225 27.32 23.36 -11.64
C LYS A 225 27.37 22.12 -10.74
N ILE A 226 27.45 22.30 -9.42
CA ILE A 226 27.47 21.20 -8.45
C ILE A 226 26.15 20.44 -8.48
N TRP A 227 25.03 21.16 -8.50
CA TRP A 227 23.70 20.58 -8.54
C TRP A 227 23.42 19.84 -9.85
N ASP A 228 23.79 20.41 -11.01
CA ASP A 228 23.64 19.75 -12.30
C ASP A 228 24.50 18.46 -12.38
N MET A 229 25.71 18.46 -11.80
CA MET A 229 26.54 17.24 -11.68
C MET A 229 25.91 16.17 -10.78
N ALA A 230 25.08 16.58 -9.81
CA ALA A 230 24.34 15.70 -8.92
C ALA A 230 22.92 15.38 -9.43
N GLY A 231 22.52 15.88 -10.60
CA GLY A 231 21.17 15.70 -11.15
C GLY A 231 20.06 16.53 -10.47
N LEU A 232 20.42 17.52 -9.65
CA LEU A 232 19.46 18.41 -9.00
C LEU A 232 19.20 19.65 -9.87
N HIS A 233 17.97 19.83 -10.35
CA HIS A 233 17.60 20.96 -11.21
C HIS A 233 16.63 21.95 -10.55
N LEU A 234 16.59 21.99 -9.22
CA LEU A 234 15.71 22.84 -8.43
C LEU A 234 15.84 24.33 -8.78
N THR A 235 14.71 24.98 -9.05
CA THR A 235 14.64 26.40 -9.45
C THR A 235 13.58 27.19 -8.69
N HIS A 236 12.54 26.51 -8.18
CA HIS A 236 11.42 27.13 -7.48
C HIS A 236 11.04 26.34 -6.22
N LEU A 237 10.89 27.04 -5.10
CA LEU A 237 10.29 26.53 -3.88
C LEU A 237 9.05 27.36 -3.57
N ASN A 238 7.91 26.70 -3.50
CA ASN A 238 6.73 27.25 -2.87
C ASN A 238 6.60 26.69 -1.45
N THR A 239 6.35 27.58 -0.49
CA THR A 239 6.22 27.21 0.92
C THR A 239 5.13 28.01 1.60
N GLY A 240 4.52 27.42 2.62
CA GLY A 240 3.41 28.07 3.30
C GLY A 240 2.77 27.18 4.35
N ALA A 241 1.51 27.47 4.68
CA ALA A 241 0.73 26.84 5.74
C ALA A 241 1.28 27.03 7.16
N GLU A 242 2.58 27.20 7.38
CA GLU A 242 3.22 27.55 8.64
C GLU A 242 3.84 28.96 8.57
N SER A 243 4.29 29.49 9.71
CA SER A 243 5.15 30.67 9.70
C SER A 243 6.45 30.32 8.98
N VAL A 244 6.82 31.13 7.98
CA VAL A 244 8.00 30.92 7.16
C VAL A 244 9.12 31.82 7.67
N PRO A 245 10.20 31.27 8.25
CA PRO A 245 11.32 32.08 8.71
C PRO A 245 12.00 32.80 7.54
N GLU A 246 12.39 34.05 7.76
CA GLU A 246 13.20 34.81 6.79
C GLU A 246 14.51 34.08 6.45
N SER A 247 15.15 33.45 7.45
CA SER A 247 16.38 32.66 7.27
C SER A 247 16.20 31.52 6.27
N LEU A 248 15.06 30.81 6.31
CA LEU A 248 14.73 29.74 5.38
C LEU A 248 14.64 30.29 3.95
N ARG A 249 13.92 31.42 3.76
CA ARG A 249 13.78 32.05 2.44
C ARG A 249 15.14 32.45 1.88
N ARG A 250 15.98 33.13 2.67
CA ARG A 250 17.34 33.54 2.24
C ARG A 250 18.23 32.35 1.88
N ALA A 251 18.13 31.24 2.60
CA ALA A 251 18.93 30.05 2.31
C ALA A 251 18.65 29.47 0.91
N PHE A 252 17.40 29.48 0.44
CA PHE A 252 17.07 29.04 -0.92
C PHE A 252 17.40 30.11 -1.97
N LEU A 253 17.08 31.39 -1.69
CA LEU A 253 17.34 32.49 -2.62
C LEU A 253 18.84 32.67 -2.94
N SER A 254 19.70 32.54 -1.93
CA SER A 254 21.16 32.61 -2.11
C SER A 254 21.73 31.48 -3.00
N ARG A 255 20.97 30.41 -3.21
CA ARG A 255 21.31 29.28 -4.10
C ARG A 255 20.68 29.42 -5.50
N GLY A 256 20.03 30.53 -5.79
CA GLY A 256 19.35 30.77 -7.07
C GLY A 256 18.00 30.06 -7.19
N VAL A 257 17.41 29.63 -6.06
CA VAL A 257 16.06 29.08 -6.01
C VAL A 257 15.10 30.20 -5.64
N SER A 258 14.15 30.50 -6.52
CA SER A 258 13.09 31.47 -6.20
C SER A 258 12.18 30.91 -5.10
N VAL A 259 11.69 31.78 -4.21
CA VAL A 259 10.88 31.38 -3.06
C VAL A 259 9.55 32.10 -3.07
N CYS A 260 8.47 31.34 -3.18
CA CYS A 260 7.12 31.83 -2.97
C CYS A 260 6.63 31.48 -1.56
N VAL A 261 6.04 32.45 -0.88
CA VAL A 261 5.30 32.21 0.37
C VAL A 261 3.82 32.34 0.08
N ASP A 262 3.07 31.25 0.24
CA ASP A 262 1.63 31.21 0.07
C ASP A 262 0.89 31.20 1.40
N TYR A 263 -0.13 32.05 1.50
CA TYR A 263 -1.02 32.16 2.63
C TYR A 263 -2.49 32.05 2.17
N GLY A 264 -3.22 31.15 2.82
CA GLY A 264 -4.66 31.03 2.74
C GLY A 264 -5.17 29.95 3.70
N PRO A 265 -6.30 30.17 4.39
CA PRO A 265 -7.04 29.10 5.02
C PRO A 265 -7.88 28.33 3.99
N SER A 266 -8.24 27.08 4.30
CA SER A 266 -9.03 26.20 3.42
C SER A 266 -10.41 26.77 3.08
N GLU A 267 -10.98 27.58 3.98
CA GLU A 267 -12.22 28.34 3.83
C GLU A 267 -12.15 29.38 2.71
N THR A 268 -10.94 29.68 2.23
CA THR A 268 -10.66 30.60 1.13
C THR A 268 -9.97 29.91 -0.04
N THR A 269 -10.10 28.59 -0.14
CA THR A 269 -9.62 27.79 -1.26
C THR A 269 -8.12 27.94 -1.50
N VAL A 270 -7.34 27.14 -0.76
CA VAL A 270 -5.88 27.01 -0.89
C VAL A 270 -5.12 28.28 -0.49
N GLY A 271 -4.95 29.24 -1.40
CA GLY A 271 -4.07 30.40 -1.19
C GLY A 271 -4.62 31.66 -1.83
N VAL A 272 -4.57 32.77 -1.09
CA VAL A 272 -5.20 34.05 -1.46
C VAL A 272 -4.27 35.25 -1.32
N ILE A 273 -3.17 35.11 -0.58
CA ILE A 273 -2.10 36.10 -0.43
C ILE A 273 -0.81 35.35 -0.74
N SER A 274 0.05 35.93 -1.58
CA SER A 274 1.37 35.34 -1.82
C SER A 274 2.45 36.37 -2.03
N SER A 275 3.67 36.03 -1.64
CA SER A 275 4.88 36.79 -1.94
C SER A 275 5.82 35.96 -2.82
N LEU A 276 6.45 36.57 -3.82
CA LEU A 276 7.41 35.90 -4.70
C LEU A 276 8.74 36.62 -4.68
N ALA A 277 9.74 36.02 -4.04
CA ALA A 277 11.10 36.51 -4.07
C ALA A 277 11.88 35.76 -5.17
N LEU A 278 12.48 36.52 -6.10
CA LEU A 278 13.27 35.95 -7.21
C LEU A 278 14.76 35.87 -6.90
N ASN A 279 15.26 36.72 -5.99
CA ASN A 279 16.66 36.78 -5.62
C ASN A 279 16.81 37.18 -4.14
N ASP A 280 18.00 36.94 -3.59
CA ASP A 280 18.34 37.36 -2.23
C ASP A 280 18.75 38.84 -2.25
N ASN A 281 17.78 39.72 -1.97
CA ASN A 281 18.02 41.14 -1.78
C ASN A 281 18.16 41.44 -0.28
N PRO A 282 19.33 41.85 0.22
CA PRO A 282 19.54 42.12 1.64
C PRO A 282 18.78 43.38 2.12
N ASN A 283 18.36 44.27 1.21
CA ASN A 283 17.65 45.50 1.55
C ASN A 283 16.14 45.30 1.71
N LEU A 284 15.61 44.12 1.38
CA LEU A 284 14.19 43.81 1.50
C LEU A 284 13.96 42.83 2.65
N SER A 285 12.96 43.12 3.48
CA SER A 285 12.44 42.20 4.48
C SER A 285 11.78 41.01 3.78
N LEU A 286 12.02 39.79 4.27
CA LEU A 286 11.33 38.58 3.81
C LEU A 286 10.37 38.02 4.87
N ASP A 287 10.06 38.80 5.89
CA ASP A 287 9.04 38.49 6.90
C ASP A 287 7.63 38.93 6.43
N ASP A 288 7.27 38.63 5.18
CA ASP A 288 5.99 38.97 4.59
C ASP A 288 5.31 37.75 3.96
N ILE A 289 3.98 37.72 4.00
CA ILE A 289 3.15 36.75 3.27
C ILE A 289 2.71 37.28 1.90
N GLY A 290 3.02 38.54 1.60
CA GLY A 290 2.85 39.12 0.28
C GLY A 290 1.57 39.93 0.11
N ARG A 291 1.05 39.89 -1.10
CA ARG A 291 -0.12 40.67 -1.52
C ARG A 291 -1.28 39.78 -1.95
N PRO A 292 -2.52 40.29 -1.92
CA PRO A 292 -3.67 39.54 -2.41
C PRO A 292 -3.46 39.09 -3.85
N THR A 293 -3.80 37.84 -4.16
CA THR A 293 -3.66 37.27 -5.50
C THR A 293 -4.92 37.55 -6.32
N GLY A 294 -4.71 38.05 -7.56
CA GLY A 294 -5.78 38.28 -8.53
C GLY A 294 -6.91 39.17 -8.03
N LEU A 295 -8.15 38.68 -8.03
CA LEU A 295 -9.35 39.46 -7.64
C LEU A 295 -9.71 39.39 -6.16
N ASN A 296 -8.89 38.76 -5.32
CA ASN A 296 -9.14 38.73 -3.88
C ASN A 296 -8.91 40.11 -3.26
N GLN A 297 -9.76 40.46 -2.32
CA GLN A 297 -9.63 41.68 -1.51
C GLN A 297 -9.29 41.27 -0.09
N VAL A 298 -8.31 41.95 0.50
CA VAL A 298 -7.91 41.71 1.88
C VAL A 298 -8.08 42.99 2.68
N PHE A 299 -8.75 42.85 3.82
CA PHE A 299 -8.99 43.93 4.76
C PHE A 299 -8.35 43.60 6.09
N LEU A 300 -7.83 44.62 6.77
CA LEU A 300 -7.43 44.51 8.17
C LEU A 300 -8.51 45.21 9.01
N LEU A 301 -9.30 44.40 9.73
CA LEU A 301 -10.37 44.88 10.59
C LEU A 301 -9.99 44.75 12.05
N LYS A 302 -10.49 45.62 12.91
CA LYS A 302 -10.36 45.44 14.35
C LYS A 302 -11.02 44.11 14.76
N PRO A 303 -10.39 43.26 15.58
CA PRO A 303 -10.98 42.00 16.02
C PRO A 303 -12.38 42.19 16.61
N ASN A 304 -13.32 41.30 16.28
CA ASN A 304 -14.73 41.35 16.69
C ASN A 304 -15.48 42.63 16.27
N SER A 305 -15.00 43.34 15.25
CA SER A 305 -15.58 44.58 14.75
C SER A 305 -15.47 44.68 13.23
N ASN A 306 -16.32 45.50 12.61
CA ASN A 306 -16.27 45.82 11.18
C ASN A 306 -15.50 47.11 10.87
N HIS A 307 -14.82 47.69 11.87
CA HIS A 307 -14.00 48.88 11.68
C HIS A 307 -12.62 48.53 11.11
N PHE A 308 -12.19 49.28 10.11
CA PHE A 308 -10.83 49.21 9.57
C PHE A 308 -9.79 49.70 10.59
N VAL A 309 -8.60 49.12 10.52
CA VAL A 309 -7.42 49.71 11.17
C VAL A 309 -6.71 50.67 10.20
N PRO A 310 -6.02 51.72 10.69
CA PRO A 310 -5.18 52.57 9.85
C PRO A 310 -4.09 51.75 9.13
N LEU A 311 -3.56 52.27 8.01
CA LEU A 311 -2.39 51.67 7.35
C LEU A 311 -1.23 51.53 8.35
N GLY A 312 -0.59 50.36 8.37
CA GLY A 312 0.43 50.00 9.37
C GLY A 312 -0.12 49.60 10.74
N GLY A 313 -1.42 49.74 10.99
CA GLY A 313 -2.09 49.21 12.17
C GLY A 313 -2.21 47.68 12.13
N ILE A 314 -2.24 47.06 13.31
CA ILE A 314 -2.44 45.61 13.46
C ILE A 314 -3.94 45.32 13.50
N GLY A 315 -4.43 44.50 12.59
CA GLY A 315 -5.83 44.08 12.52
C GLY A 315 -5.98 42.60 12.17
N GLU A 316 -7.19 42.08 12.28
CA GLU A 316 -7.56 40.75 11.79
C GLU A 316 -7.57 40.74 10.26
N ILE A 317 -6.91 39.74 9.66
CA ILE A 317 -6.93 39.48 8.22
C ILE A 317 -8.33 38.97 7.86
N CYS A 318 -9.04 39.72 7.03
CA CYS A 318 -10.35 39.36 6.48
C CYS A 318 -10.27 39.30 4.96
N ILE A 319 -10.76 38.21 4.37
CA ILE A 319 -10.62 37.91 2.94
C ILE A 319 -12.00 38.00 2.28
N ALA A 320 -12.11 38.78 1.21
CA ALA A 320 -13.24 38.82 0.29
C ALA A 320 -12.82 38.34 -1.10
N GLY A 321 -13.80 37.83 -1.85
CA GLY A 321 -13.63 37.45 -3.25
C GLY A 321 -14.22 36.08 -3.55
N HIS A 322 -14.13 35.68 -4.81
CA HIS A 322 -14.72 34.44 -5.31
C HIS A 322 -14.05 33.17 -4.78
N GLN A 323 -12.88 33.26 -4.13
CA GLN A 323 -12.24 32.13 -3.46
C GLN A 323 -12.83 31.80 -2.08
N VAL A 324 -13.64 32.69 -1.49
CA VAL A 324 -14.29 32.45 -0.19
C VAL A 324 -15.38 31.39 -0.31
N ALA A 325 -15.22 30.25 0.37
CA ALA A 325 -16.17 29.13 0.37
C ALA A 325 -17.53 29.55 0.94
N MET A 326 -18.61 28.85 0.57
CA MET A 326 -19.99 29.21 0.98
C MET A 326 -20.29 29.02 2.48
N GLY A 327 -19.43 28.34 3.21
CA GLY A 327 -19.60 28.06 4.64
C GLY A 327 -19.12 26.66 4.98
N TYR A 328 -19.61 26.11 6.09
CA TYR A 328 -19.45 24.71 6.43
C TYR A 328 -20.75 23.94 6.13
N LEU A 329 -20.64 22.68 5.67
CA LEU A 329 -21.81 21.82 5.44
C LEU A 329 -22.45 21.34 6.74
N ASN A 330 -21.70 21.25 7.83
CA ASN A 330 -22.20 20.96 9.16
C ASN A 330 -22.41 22.25 9.98
N GLN A 331 -23.41 22.26 10.85
CA GLN A 331 -23.61 23.36 11.79
C GLN A 331 -22.41 23.41 12.76
N THR A 332 -21.53 24.39 12.55
CA THR A 332 -20.37 24.62 13.40
C THR A 332 -20.39 26.05 13.92
N THR A 333 -19.81 26.29 15.09
CA THR A 333 -19.64 27.64 15.65
C THR A 333 -18.81 28.53 14.73
N SER A 334 -17.89 27.94 13.95
CA SER A 334 -17.05 28.63 12.96
C SER A 334 -17.84 29.20 11.77
N GLN A 335 -19.11 28.84 11.57
CA GLN A 335 -19.96 29.45 10.53
C GLN A 335 -20.07 30.97 10.71
N SER A 336 -19.99 31.45 11.96
CA SER A 336 -20.02 32.88 12.30
C SER A 336 -18.82 33.68 11.77
N ASN A 337 -17.76 33.02 11.29
CA ASN A 337 -16.61 33.69 10.67
C ASN A 337 -16.88 34.15 9.23
N PHE A 338 -17.92 33.62 8.58
CA PHE A 338 -18.38 34.13 7.29
C PHE A 338 -19.37 35.27 7.52
N VAL A 339 -18.93 36.50 7.28
CA VAL A 339 -19.73 37.71 7.58
C VAL A 339 -19.92 38.57 6.34
N THR A 340 -20.89 39.47 6.40
CA THR A 340 -21.12 40.49 5.38
C THR A 340 -20.57 41.82 5.85
N LEU A 341 -19.82 42.50 4.98
CA LEU A 341 -19.26 43.82 5.19
C LEU A 341 -19.88 44.79 4.20
N GLN A 342 -20.65 45.76 4.69
CA GLN A 342 -21.16 46.86 3.88
C GLN A 342 -20.08 47.94 3.75
N LEU A 343 -19.66 48.23 2.52
CA LEU A 343 -18.82 49.39 2.21
C LEU A 343 -19.71 50.51 1.66
N HIS A 344 -19.39 51.76 1.99
CA HIS A 344 -20.19 52.91 1.57
C HIS A 344 -20.28 53.04 0.03
N ASP A 345 -19.23 52.64 -0.68
CA ASP A 345 -19.12 52.83 -2.13
C ASP A 345 -19.57 51.62 -2.96
N LEU A 346 -20.08 50.56 -2.32
CA LEU A 346 -20.54 49.35 -3.01
C LEU A 346 -22.06 49.17 -2.90
N PRO A 347 -22.75 48.87 -4.02
CA PRO A 347 -24.20 48.70 -4.04
C PRO A 347 -24.68 47.47 -3.27
N HIS A 348 -23.80 46.49 -3.02
CA HIS A 348 -24.11 45.25 -2.31
C HIS A 348 -23.03 44.94 -1.25
N PRO A 349 -23.43 44.36 -0.10
CA PRO A 349 -22.48 43.97 0.94
C PRO A 349 -21.52 42.89 0.41
N LEU A 350 -20.23 43.03 0.75
CA LEU A 350 -19.21 42.05 0.43
C LEU A 350 -19.25 40.90 1.42
N ARG A 351 -19.18 39.68 0.91
CA ARG A 351 -18.98 38.50 1.74
C ARG A 351 -17.50 38.35 2.08
N ILE A 352 -17.17 38.37 3.36
CA ILE A 352 -15.81 38.21 3.86
C ILE A 352 -15.70 36.99 4.77
N TYR A 353 -14.53 36.37 4.79
CA TYR A 353 -14.14 35.37 5.78
C TYR A 353 -13.15 35.98 6.76
N ARG A 354 -13.48 35.93 8.05
CA ARG A 354 -12.60 36.33 9.15
C ARG A 354 -11.67 35.17 9.50
N THR A 355 -10.37 35.35 9.28
CA THR A 355 -9.39 34.25 9.38
C THR A 355 -9.04 33.88 10.83
N GLY A 356 -9.23 34.82 11.76
CA GLY A 356 -8.68 34.76 13.11
C GLY A 356 -7.16 35.00 13.17
N ASP A 357 -6.52 35.39 12.07
CA ASP A 357 -5.10 35.73 12.03
C ASP A 357 -4.92 37.26 12.09
N LEU A 358 -3.92 37.73 12.83
CA LEU A 358 -3.50 39.13 12.87
C LEU A 358 -2.54 39.41 11.73
N GLY A 359 -2.76 40.54 11.05
CA GLY A 359 -1.92 41.03 9.97
C GLY A 359 -1.60 42.50 10.13
N GLN A 360 -0.57 42.92 9.40
CA GLN A 360 -0.13 44.31 9.31
C GLN A 360 0.25 44.62 7.86
N TYR A 361 -0.23 45.74 7.34
CA TYR A 361 0.23 46.28 6.06
C TYR A 361 1.62 46.89 6.22
N LEU A 362 2.54 46.46 5.37
CA LEU A 362 3.90 46.96 5.26
C LEU A 362 4.02 47.88 4.03
N PRO A 363 4.81 48.95 4.10
CA PRO A 363 5.08 49.81 2.93
C PRO A 363 5.91 49.08 1.85
N TYR A 364 6.78 48.15 2.26
CA TYR A 364 7.62 47.33 1.39
C TYR A 364 7.74 45.90 1.94
N GLY A 365 7.59 44.90 1.08
CA GLY A 365 7.86 43.49 1.35
C GLY A 365 8.91 42.90 0.42
N SER A 366 8.93 41.58 0.28
CA SER A 366 9.93 40.84 -0.49
C SER A 366 9.96 41.16 -1.99
N GLU A 367 8.88 41.72 -2.54
CA GLU A 367 8.79 42.20 -3.93
C GLU A 367 9.13 43.67 -4.13
N GLY A 368 9.49 44.41 -3.07
CA GLY A 368 9.81 45.84 -3.16
C GLY A 368 8.59 46.77 -3.25
N TYR A 369 7.38 46.28 -2.95
CA TYR A 369 6.13 47.05 -2.88
C TYR A 369 5.35 46.70 -1.61
N GLY A 370 4.24 47.42 -1.38
CA GLY A 370 3.35 47.20 -0.25
C GLY A 370 2.93 45.73 -0.12
N SER A 371 3.01 45.21 1.11
CA SER A 371 2.84 43.79 1.40
C SER A 371 2.14 43.60 2.75
N ILE A 372 1.80 42.36 3.09
CA ILE A 372 1.16 41.98 4.35
C ILE A 372 2.12 41.06 5.12
N ARG A 373 2.29 41.34 6.41
CA ARG A 373 2.90 40.40 7.36
C ARG A 373 1.82 39.77 8.21
N CYS A 374 1.94 38.46 8.44
CA CYS A 374 1.09 37.73 9.39
C CYS A 374 1.80 37.63 10.74
N LEU A 375 1.12 38.05 11.81
CA LEU A 375 1.67 38.16 13.18
C LEU A 375 1.23 37.01 14.10
N GLY A 376 0.44 36.06 13.58
CA GLY A 376 -0.09 34.93 14.33
C GLY A 376 -1.59 35.03 14.57
N ARG A 377 -2.13 34.21 15.49
CA ARG A 377 -3.58 34.07 15.72
C ARG A 377 -4.09 34.96 16.85
N ILE A 378 -5.35 35.38 16.74
CA ILE A 378 -6.12 36.07 17.78
C ILE A 378 -6.55 35.07 18.86
N ASP A 379 -6.87 33.85 18.45
CA ASP A 379 -7.32 32.75 19.31
C ASP A 379 -6.17 31.81 19.72
N ARG A 380 -6.50 30.76 20.48
CA ARG A 380 -5.55 29.72 20.92
C ARG A 380 -5.37 28.60 19.88
N GLN A 381 -5.73 28.82 18.62
CA GLN A 381 -5.38 27.86 17.57
C GLN A 381 -3.94 28.07 17.15
N ILE A 382 -3.31 26.99 16.71
CA ILE A 382 -1.95 27.02 16.20
C ILE A 382 -1.83 26.13 14.96
N LYS A 383 -0.75 26.28 14.21
CA LYS A 383 -0.36 25.34 13.17
C LYS A 383 0.98 24.68 13.51
N ILE A 384 1.02 23.34 13.40
CA ILE A 384 2.21 22.49 13.59
C ILE A 384 2.17 21.40 12.51
N SER A 385 3.29 21.20 11.81
CA SER A 385 3.42 20.19 10.74
C SER A 385 2.31 20.28 9.68
N GLY A 386 1.96 21.51 9.28
CA GLY A 386 0.89 21.82 8.33
C GLY A 386 -0.54 21.64 8.85
N ILE A 387 -0.73 21.19 10.09
CA ILE A 387 -2.05 20.89 10.67
C ILE A 387 -2.49 22.01 11.60
N ARG A 388 -3.74 22.47 11.44
CA ARG A 388 -4.38 23.43 12.36
C ARG A 388 -4.85 22.69 13.61
N ILE A 389 -4.47 23.15 14.80
CA ILE A 389 -4.77 22.50 16.07
C ILE A 389 -5.42 23.53 16.99
N GLU A 390 -6.60 23.22 17.55
CA GLU A 390 -7.21 24.00 18.62
C GLU A 390 -6.64 23.51 19.96
N LEU A 391 -5.87 24.36 20.66
CA LEU A 391 -5.25 23.95 21.92
C LEU A 391 -6.28 23.57 23.00
N GLY A 392 -7.40 24.28 23.05
CA GLY A 392 -8.47 24.04 24.03
C GLY A 392 -9.13 22.66 23.90
N ASP A 393 -9.24 22.13 22.69
CA ASP A 393 -9.84 20.82 22.47
C ASP A 393 -8.88 19.68 22.87
N VAL A 394 -7.57 19.87 22.63
CA VAL A 394 -6.54 18.96 23.14
C VAL A 394 -6.54 18.99 24.67
N GLU A 395 -6.62 20.17 25.28
CA GLU A 395 -6.80 20.32 26.73
C GLU A 395 -8.03 19.56 27.22
N GLU A 396 -9.20 19.80 26.65
CA GLU A 396 -10.45 19.17 27.06
C GLU A 396 -10.36 17.64 27.01
N LYS A 397 -9.81 17.09 25.92
CA LYS A 397 -9.64 15.65 25.76
C LYS A 397 -8.68 15.07 26.80
N LEU A 398 -7.54 15.70 27.02
CA LEU A 398 -6.56 15.27 28.02
C LEU A 398 -7.13 15.37 29.44
N ASN A 399 -7.89 16.42 29.74
CA ASN A 399 -8.54 16.62 31.04
C ASN A 399 -9.64 15.57 31.33
N ARG A 400 -10.31 15.04 30.30
CA ARG A 400 -11.34 13.99 30.43
C ARG A 400 -10.77 12.61 30.74
N LEU A 401 -9.48 12.38 30.53
CA LEU A 401 -8.84 11.08 30.79
C LEU A 401 -8.71 10.75 32.28
N GLY A 402 -8.98 11.70 33.18
CA GLY A 402 -8.77 11.51 34.62
C GLY A 402 -9.41 10.24 35.20
N SER A 403 -10.54 9.77 34.66
CA SER A 403 -11.22 8.55 35.11
C SER A 403 -10.71 7.25 34.49
N GLN A 404 -9.84 7.33 33.46
CA GLN A 404 -9.33 6.19 32.69
C GLN A 404 -7.89 5.82 33.06
N ILE A 405 -7.20 6.69 33.79
CA ILE A 405 -5.78 6.56 34.13
C ILE A 405 -5.66 5.95 35.52
N GLN A 406 -5.12 4.73 35.61
CA GLN A 406 -5.02 3.98 36.86
C GLN A 406 -4.07 4.65 37.86
N SER A 407 -2.98 5.25 37.38
CA SER A 407 -1.98 5.93 38.22
C SER A 407 -2.50 7.16 38.97
N LEU A 408 -3.69 7.69 38.63
CA LEU A 408 -4.26 8.88 39.28
C LEU A 408 -4.90 8.61 40.64
N ASN A 409 -5.22 7.36 41.02
CA ASN A 409 -5.74 6.99 42.36
C ASN A 409 -6.76 8.02 42.92
N ASP A 410 -7.90 8.20 42.25
CA ASP A 410 -8.99 9.16 42.56
C ASP A 410 -8.65 10.67 42.46
N ASN A 411 -7.43 11.05 42.08
CA ASN A 411 -7.06 12.45 41.86
C ASN A 411 -7.60 12.99 40.54
N ARG A 412 -7.92 14.29 40.51
CA ARG A 412 -8.34 14.98 39.27
C ARG A 412 -7.12 15.49 38.50
N LEU A 413 -7.14 15.28 37.20
CA LEU A 413 -6.12 15.76 36.28
C LEU A 413 -6.53 17.11 35.70
N ARG A 414 -5.62 18.10 35.76
CA ARG A 414 -5.77 19.39 35.07
C ARG A 414 -4.58 19.65 34.15
N ILE A 415 -4.83 19.74 32.85
CA ILE A 415 -3.83 19.96 31.80
C ILE A 415 -4.16 21.24 31.03
N ILE A 416 -3.15 22.08 30.84
CA ILE A 416 -3.16 23.25 29.95
C ILE A 416 -2.13 23.02 28.85
N VAL A 417 -2.47 23.27 27.59
CA VAL A 417 -1.62 23.04 26.42
C VAL A 417 -1.28 24.37 25.75
N ASP A 418 -0.01 24.57 25.40
CA ASP A 418 0.46 25.73 24.62
C ASP A 418 1.43 25.30 23.51
N LYS A 419 1.81 26.23 22.63
CA LYS A 419 2.85 26.04 21.62
C LYS A 419 4.20 26.56 22.11
N TRP A 420 5.23 25.74 21.96
CA TRP A 420 6.63 26.17 21.99
C TRP A 420 7.08 26.53 20.57
N ASN A 421 7.63 27.74 20.41
CA ASN A 421 8.08 28.28 19.12
C ASN A 421 9.49 27.83 18.71
N GLY A 422 10.10 26.94 19.49
CA GLY A 422 11.41 26.40 19.21
C GLY A 422 12.55 27.36 19.57
N ASN A 423 13.73 26.79 19.79
CA ASN A 423 15.02 27.47 19.80
C ASN A 423 16.09 26.52 19.23
N LEU A 424 17.36 26.92 19.27
CA LEU A 424 18.50 26.12 18.79
C LEU A 424 18.63 24.73 19.46
N HIS A 425 18.08 24.53 20.66
CA HIS A 425 18.25 23.30 21.44
C HIS A 425 16.96 22.48 21.61
N HIS A 426 15.80 23.13 21.46
CA HIS A 426 14.47 22.55 21.67
C HIS A 426 13.56 22.95 20.50
N PRO A 427 13.15 22.02 19.63
CA PRO A 427 12.40 22.33 18.41
C PRO A 427 10.95 22.73 18.71
N ILE A 428 10.28 23.33 17.72
CA ILE A 428 8.84 23.61 17.77
C ILE A 428 8.03 22.37 18.19
N GLY A 429 7.04 22.58 19.05
CA GLY A 429 6.13 21.52 19.48
C GLY A 429 5.08 21.98 20.48
N LEU A 430 4.13 21.10 20.79
CA LEU A 430 3.14 21.33 21.85
C LEU A 430 3.77 21.10 23.24
N VAL A 431 3.37 21.88 24.22
CA VAL A 431 3.71 21.69 25.64
C VAL A 431 2.45 21.51 26.47
N ALA A 432 2.42 20.51 27.35
CA ALA A 432 1.38 20.30 28.33
C ALA A 432 1.90 20.63 29.74
N PHE A 433 1.22 21.55 30.40
CA PHE A 433 1.40 21.86 31.81
C PHE A 433 0.42 21.01 32.61
N VAL A 434 0.94 20.13 33.47
CA VAL A 434 0.18 19.09 34.16
C VAL A 434 0.09 19.42 35.65
N HIS A 435 -1.13 19.45 36.17
CA HIS A 435 -1.41 19.65 37.58
C HIS A 435 -2.36 18.55 38.08
N ILE A 436 -2.01 17.89 39.18
CA ILE A 436 -2.82 16.86 39.82
C ILE A 436 -3.49 17.48 41.05
N ILE A 437 -4.82 17.39 41.12
CA ILE A 437 -5.64 17.95 42.19
C ILE A 437 -6.10 16.81 43.09
N HIS A 438 -5.75 16.86 44.37
CA HIS A 438 -6.18 15.87 45.35
C HIS A 438 -7.63 16.16 45.80
N PRO A 439 -8.50 15.15 46.01
CA PRO A 439 -9.88 15.36 46.46
C PRO A 439 -10.00 16.19 47.74
N SER A 440 -9.04 16.07 48.66
CA SER A 440 -8.98 16.86 49.89
C SER A 440 -8.66 18.35 49.66
N GLN A 441 -8.02 18.73 48.55
CA GLN A 441 -7.73 20.13 48.21
C GLN A 441 -8.94 20.86 47.62
N LEU A 442 -10.00 20.15 47.24
CA LEU A 442 -11.26 20.75 46.75
C LEU A 442 -12.17 21.27 47.89
N LEU A 443 -11.88 20.91 49.13
CA LEU A 443 -12.64 21.30 50.33
C LEU A 443 -12.09 22.54 51.04
N ASP A 444 -10.82 22.91 50.81
CA ASP A 444 -10.22 24.14 51.34
C ASP A 444 -10.52 25.34 50.44
N LYS A 445 -11.40 26.23 50.90
CA LYS A 445 -11.80 27.47 50.20
C LYS A 445 -10.74 28.59 50.23
N THR A 446 -9.53 28.34 50.71
CA THR A 446 -8.42 29.29 50.74
C THR A 446 -7.53 29.11 49.50
N GLN A 447 -8.02 29.56 48.34
CA GLN A 447 -7.14 29.77 47.17
C GLN A 447 -6.17 30.91 47.48
N VAL A 448 -4.91 30.58 47.79
CA VAL A 448 -3.82 31.57 47.82
C VAL A 448 -3.62 32.09 46.40
N LEU A 449 -3.98 33.34 46.17
CA LEU A 449 -3.75 34.07 44.92
C LEU A 449 -2.24 34.35 44.76
N ILE A 450 -1.55 33.51 43.99
CA ILE A 450 -0.18 33.82 43.55
C ILE A 450 -0.28 34.83 42.41
N THR A 451 -0.11 36.11 42.74
CA THR A 451 -0.01 37.21 41.77
C THR A 451 1.44 37.42 41.35
N SER A 452 1.66 37.97 40.14
CA SER A 452 2.96 38.18 39.49
C SER A 452 3.92 39.15 40.20
N SER A 453 3.57 39.63 41.40
CA SER A 453 4.40 40.53 42.22
C SER A 453 5.30 39.82 43.24
N ASN A 454 5.20 38.49 43.41
CA ASN A 454 6.08 37.74 44.32
C ASN A 454 7.17 36.98 43.56
N THR A 455 8.21 37.70 43.12
CA THR A 455 9.42 37.15 42.47
C THR A 455 10.47 36.61 43.45
N ASN A 456 10.06 36.01 44.57
CA ASN A 456 10.97 35.33 45.51
C ASN A 456 10.35 34.01 45.99
N LEU A 457 10.42 32.97 45.15
CA LEU A 457 10.26 31.59 45.59
C LEU A 457 11.63 31.06 46.05
N ASN A 458 12.01 31.45 47.27
CA ASN A 458 13.02 30.73 48.02
C ASN A 458 12.50 29.32 48.32
N SER A 459 13.34 28.33 48.01
CA SER A 459 13.32 26.99 48.59
C SER A 459 13.00 27.05 50.10
N ASN A 460 11.95 26.35 50.54
CA ASN A 460 11.75 25.77 51.89
C ASN A 460 10.30 25.83 52.40
N SER A 461 9.37 25.24 51.66
CA SER A 461 8.18 24.62 52.25
C SER A 461 8.02 23.23 51.66
N THR A 462 8.14 22.21 52.49
CA THR A 462 8.17 20.79 52.14
C THR A 462 6.92 20.35 51.35
N PRO A 463 7.08 19.42 50.40
CA PRO A 463 6.27 19.34 49.17
C PRO A 463 5.22 18.23 49.24
N SER A 464 4.08 18.38 48.54
CA SER A 464 3.31 17.20 48.15
C SER A 464 4.11 16.42 47.10
N SER A 465 4.56 15.24 47.51
CA SER A 465 5.75 14.51 47.05
C SER A 465 5.59 13.64 45.80
N ILE A 466 4.45 13.69 45.11
CA ILE A 466 4.13 12.72 44.06
C ILE A 466 4.58 13.18 42.66
N LEU A 467 4.46 14.47 42.33
CA LEU A 467 4.82 15.02 41.01
C LEU A 467 6.33 15.25 40.80
N ASN A 468 7.12 15.24 41.87
CA ASN A 468 8.58 15.40 41.82
C ASN A 468 9.34 14.08 41.68
N HIS A 469 8.65 12.94 41.68
CA HIS A 469 9.27 11.65 41.38
C HIS A 469 9.27 11.46 39.85
N PRO A 470 10.42 11.61 39.15
CA PRO A 470 10.44 11.65 37.69
C PRO A 470 9.80 10.41 37.07
N GLN A 471 10.07 9.24 37.65
CA GLN A 471 9.49 7.96 37.23
C GLN A 471 7.96 7.90 37.35
N TYR A 472 7.36 8.51 38.39
CA TYR A 472 5.90 8.53 38.53
C TYR A 472 5.27 9.43 37.47
N PHE A 473 5.85 10.63 37.27
CA PHE A 473 5.37 11.57 36.27
C PHE A 473 5.52 11.02 34.84
N ASP A 474 6.64 10.36 34.54
CA ASP A 474 6.88 9.70 33.25
C ASP A 474 5.90 8.55 32.99
N ASN A 475 5.59 7.73 34.00
CA ASN A 475 4.59 6.67 33.92
C ASN A 475 3.18 7.24 33.69
N LEU A 476 2.80 8.28 34.43
CA LEU A 476 1.55 8.99 34.25
C LEU A 476 1.44 9.49 32.80
N VAL A 477 2.44 10.25 32.32
CA VAL A 477 2.47 10.77 30.94
C VAL A 477 2.38 9.63 29.90
N SER A 478 3.00 8.48 30.15
CA SER A 478 2.88 7.30 29.27
C SER A 478 1.45 6.73 29.25
N GLU A 479 0.78 6.63 30.39
CA GLU A 479 -0.64 6.22 30.47
C GLU A 479 -1.55 7.21 29.74
N ILE A 480 -1.35 8.53 29.94
CA ILE A 480 -2.09 9.57 29.21
C ILE A 480 -1.93 9.37 27.70
N LYS A 481 -0.68 9.28 27.21
CA LYS A 481 -0.38 9.12 25.77
C LYS A 481 -1.00 7.85 25.19
N SER A 482 -0.96 6.75 25.93
CA SER A 482 -1.58 5.49 25.51
C SER A 482 -3.10 5.63 25.36
N ALA A 483 -3.76 6.29 26.32
CA ALA A 483 -5.21 6.43 26.33
C ALA A 483 -5.75 7.31 25.19
N VAL A 484 -5.02 8.34 24.74
CA VAL A 484 -5.43 9.20 23.61
C VAL A 484 -4.92 8.76 22.23
N SER A 485 -4.12 7.69 22.15
CA SER A 485 -3.50 7.24 20.89
C SER A 485 -4.48 6.91 19.76
N ASN A 486 -5.71 6.50 20.09
CA ASN A 486 -6.77 6.20 19.11
C ASN A 486 -7.60 7.43 18.70
N ASP A 487 -7.50 8.53 19.45
CA ASP A 487 -8.36 9.72 19.30
C ASP A 487 -7.62 10.93 18.72
N LEU A 488 -6.35 11.10 19.07
CA LEU A 488 -5.52 12.22 18.62
C LEU A 488 -4.50 11.74 17.59
N ILE A 489 -4.34 12.50 16.51
CA ILE A 489 -3.23 12.30 15.57
C ILE A 489 -1.93 12.62 16.31
N GLY A 490 -0.84 11.90 16.03
CA GLY A 490 0.44 12.06 16.77
C GLY A 490 0.95 13.51 16.86
N THR A 491 0.69 14.36 15.86
CA THR A 491 1.02 15.79 15.86
C THR A 491 0.23 16.64 16.87
N MET A 492 -0.90 16.14 17.38
CA MET A 492 -1.71 16.77 18.41
C MET A 492 -1.29 16.36 19.83
N LEU A 493 -0.37 15.40 19.98
CA LEU A 493 0.15 15.03 21.30
C LEU A 493 1.23 16.02 21.75
N PRO A 494 1.16 16.51 23.00
CA PRO A 494 2.21 17.35 23.57
C PRO A 494 3.59 16.68 23.51
N ARG A 495 4.57 17.42 22.99
CA ARG A 495 5.98 17.03 22.93
C ARG A 495 6.63 17.18 24.29
N TYR A 496 6.37 18.30 24.95
CA TYR A 496 6.90 18.63 26.27
C TYR A 496 5.81 18.48 27.34
N TRP A 497 6.17 17.93 28.50
CA TRP A 497 5.24 17.72 29.62
C TRP A 497 5.89 18.31 30.87
N ILE A 498 5.24 19.29 31.49
CA ILE A 498 5.80 20.06 32.59
C ILE A 498 4.89 19.89 33.82
N PRO A 499 5.38 19.28 34.90
CA PRO A 499 4.61 19.19 36.13
C PRO A 499 4.54 20.57 36.80
N LEU A 500 3.34 20.97 37.22
CA LEU A 500 3.09 22.17 37.99
C LEU A 500 2.42 21.83 39.32
N GLN A 501 2.90 22.45 40.39
CA GLN A 501 2.24 22.41 41.69
C GLN A 501 0.88 23.08 41.67
N GLN A 502 0.72 24.13 40.87
CA GLN A 502 -0.54 24.83 40.63
C GLN A 502 -0.47 25.56 39.29
N ILE A 503 -1.59 25.65 38.58
CA ILE A 503 -1.68 26.47 37.36
C ILE A 503 -1.82 27.94 37.77
N PRO A 504 -0.89 28.82 37.33
CA PRO A 504 -0.95 30.23 37.68
C PRO A 504 -2.20 30.89 37.06
N ILE A 505 -2.84 31.76 37.85
CA ILE A 505 -4.04 32.49 37.46
C ILE A 505 -3.79 33.99 37.55
N SER A 506 -4.29 34.73 36.57
CA SER A 506 -4.32 36.19 36.54
C SER A 506 -5.32 36.74 37.55
N PHE A 507 -5.25 38.05 37.82
CA PHE A 507 -6.19 38.78 38.70
C PHE A 507 -7.66 38.62 38.28
N THR A 508 -7.95 38.32 37.01
CA THR A 508 -9.31 38.07 36.51
C THR A 508 -9.78 36.62 36.71
N GLY A 509 -9.02 35.79 37.43
CA GLY A 509 -9.33 34.37 37.66
C GLY A 509 -9.11 33.45 36.45
N LYS A 510 -8.53 33.95 35.36
CA LYS A 510 -8.17 33.18 34.14
C LYS A 510 -6.72 32.72 34.21
N THR A 511 -6.37 31.59 33.59
CA THR A 511 -4.99 31.09 33.50
C THR A 511 -4.03 32.17 32.98
N ASP A 512 -2.91 32.39 33.67
CA ASP A 512 -1.87 33.34 33.26
C ASP A 512 -0.88 32.66 32.29
N MET A 513 -1.16 32.80 30.99
CA MET A 513 -0.32 32.24 29.93
C MET A 513 1.07 32.88 29.87
N LYS A 514 1.23 34.13 30.32
CA LYS A 514 2.54 34.81 30.33
C LYS A 514 3.43 34.21 31.40
N ALA A 515 2.88 33.95 32.58
CA ALA A 515 3.58 33.25 33.66
C ALA A 515 3.98 31.82 33.24
N LEU A 516 3.09 31.07 32.58
CA LEU A 516 3.39 29.73 32.05
C LEU A 516 4.54 29.74 31.03
N ARG A 517 4.57 30.71 30.12
CA ARG A 517 5.66 30.85 29.14
C ARG A 517 6.99 31.22 29.79
N MET A 518 6.99 32.09 30.80
CA MET A 518 8.20 32.38 31.58
C MET A 518 8.71 31.13 32.33
N LEU A 519 7.81 30.34 32.93
CA LEU A 519 8.16 29.07 33.56
C LEU A 519 8.77 28.08 32.56
N LEU A 520 8.20 28.00 31.35
CA LEU A 520 8.71 27.18 30.25
C LEU A 520 10.12 27.62 29.81
N GLU A 521 10.34 28.92 29.59
CA GLU A 521 11.65 29.45 29.22
C GLU A 521 12.70 29.18 30.31
N ASN A 522 12.33 29.36 31.58
CA ASN A 522 13.22 29.05 32.70
C ASN A 522 13.47 27.53 32.84
N HIS A 523 12.47 26.71 32.53
CA HIS A 523 12.60 25.24 32.53
C HIS A 523 13.62 24.79 31.47
N PHE A 524 13.52 25.32 30.24
CA PHE A 524 14.50 25.02 29.18
C PHE A 524 15.88 25.58 29.50
N LYS A 525 16.00 26.82 30.00
CA LYS A 525 17.29 27.37 30.47
C LYS A 525 17.93 26.52 31.57
N SER A 526 17.14 26.03 32.52
CA SER A 526 17.61 25.14 33.59
C SER A 526 18.01 23.75 33.06
N MET A 527 17.28 23.21 32.08
CA MET A 527 17.68 21.99 31.36
C MET A 527 19.01 22.17 30.61
N ASP A 528 19.16 23.26 29.87
CA ASP A 528 20.37 23.56 29.11
C ASP A 528 21.58 23.72 30.05
N ASN A 529 21.40 24.36 31.20
CA ASN A 529 22.45 24.48 32.23
C ASN A 529 22.80 23.13 32.89
N ARG A 530 21.81 22.25 33.14
CA ARG A 530 22.05 20.90 33.69
C ARG A 530 22.77 19.98 32.71
N LEU A 531 22.53 20.16 31.41
CA LEU A 531 23.24 19.46 30.34
C LEU A 531 24.72 19.88 30.23
N GLN A 532 25.08 21.08 30.71
CA GLN A 532 26.47 21.55 30.77
C GLN A 532 27.23 21.09 32.02
N THR A 533 26.53 20.78 33.13
CA THR A 533 27.16 20.43 34.42
C THR A 533 27.41 18.94 34.66
N ASN A 534 26.88 18.05 33.83
CA ASN A 534 27.15 16.61 33.92
C ASN A 534 28.29 16.22 32.97
N GLN A 535 29.49 16.72 33.26
CA GLN A 535 30.73 16.08 32.82
C GLN A 535 31.15 15.14 33.93
N HIS A 536 30.95 13.82 33.78
CA HIS A 536 31.82 12.75 34.28
C HIS A 536 31.30 11.35 33.88
N ASP A 537 32.26 10.43 33.75
CA ASP A 537 32.22 8.99 33.44
C ASP A 537 32.08 8.57 31.96
N HIS A 538 33.24 8.46 31.32
CA HIS A 538 33.44 7.80 30.03
C HIS A 538 33.25 6.29 30.14
N LEU A 539 32.13 5.79 29.62
CA LEU A 539 31.99 4.43 29.12
C LEU A 539 31.96 4.49 27.59
N LYS A 540 32.81 3.70 26.93
CA LYS A 540 32.80 3.53 25.47
C LYS A 540 31.43 3.00 25.03
N LEU A 541 30.63 3.83 24.38
CA LEU A 541 29.43 3.39 23.66
C LEU A 541 29.84 2.66 22.38
N GLU A 542 29.06 1.67 21.95
CA GLU A 542 29.27 1.07 20.63
C GLU A 542 28.84 2.06 19.52
N ARG A 543 29.54 2.04 18.38
CA ARG A 543 29.37 2.98 17.27
C ARG A 543 27.92 3.09 16.72
N CYS A 544 27.13 2.02 16.81
CA CYS A 544 25.72 2.03 16.42
C CYS A 544 24.81 2.66 17.48
N GLU A 545 25.16 2.53 18.75
CA GLU A 545 24.44 3.18 19.85
C GLU A 545 24.70 4.69 19.82
N GLU A 546 25.92 5.11 19.51
CA GLU A 546 26.25 6.51 19.22
C GLU A 546 25.46 7.04 18.02
N LEU A 547 25.43 6.30 16.91
CA LEU A 547 24.66 6.69 15.73
C LEU A 547 23.15 6.74 16.01
N ALA A 548 22.62 5.77 16.75
CA ALA A 548 21.22 5.76 17.17
C ALA A 548 20.88 6.99 18.02
N THR A 549 21.74 7.30 18.99
CA THR A 549 21.61 8.49 19.83
C THR A 549 21.62 9.75 18.98
N GLN A 550 22.59 9.91 18.06
CA GLN A 550 22.66 11.07 17.17
C GLN A 550 21.45 11.17 16.24
N ALA A 551 20.96 10.04 15.73
CA ALA A 551 19.78 9.98 14.87
C ALA A 551 18.50 10.36 15.63
N TRP A 552 18.35 9.85 16.87
CA TRP A 552 17.23 10.21 17.74
C TRP A 552 17.32 11.66 18.19
N LEU A 553 18.50 12.18 18.52
CA LEU A 553 18.69 13.60 18.80
C LEU A 553 18.28 14.46 17.61
N ALA A 554 18.74 14.13 16.40
CA ALA A 554 18.36 14.84 15.17
C ALA A 554 16.85 14.77 14.89
N GLY A 555 16.24 13.59 15.03
CA GLY A 555 14.80 13.39 14.84
C GLY A 555 13.95 14.06 15.91
N LEU A 556 14.44 14.09 17.15
CA LEU A 556 13.85 14.80 18.27
C LEU A 556 14.25 16.29 18.30
N GLY A 557 14.95 16.78 17.27
CA GLY A 557 15.40 18.17 17.10
C GLY A 557 16.26 18.71 18.26
N GLN A 558 16.88 17.82 19.04
CA GLN A 558 17.78 18.17 20.13
C GLN A 558 19.21 18.32 19.61
N ASN A 559 20.04 19.05 20.35
CA ASN A 559 21.45 19.24 19.99
C ASN A 559 22.16 17.88 19.88
N ILE A 560 22.78 17.60 18.73
CA ILE A 560 23.52 16.35 18.46
C ILE A 560 24.74 16.24 19.40
N ASP A 561 25.26 17.38 19.87
CA ASP A 561 26.38 17.45 20.83
C ASP A 561 25.89 17.32 22.29
N SER A 562 24.59 17.18 22.53
CA SER A 562 24.08 16.91 23.87
C SER A 562 24.34 15.45 24.26
N LEU A 563 24.97 15.24 25.43
CA LEU A 563 25.29 13.94 25.99
C LEU A 563 24.04 13.24 26.59
N ARG A 564 22.89 13.31 25.91
CA ARG A 564 21.67 12.65 26.36
C ARG A 564 21.77 11.15 26.10
N LYS A 565 21.61 10.36 27.17
CA LYS A 565 21.50 8.89 27.07
C LYS A 565 20.02 8.51 26.99
N PHE A 566 19.66 7.67 26.03
CA PHE A 566 18.33 7.06 25.93
C PHE A 566 18.34 5.71 26.66
N ASN A 567 17.28 5.41 27.41
CA ASN A 567 17.12 4.08 28.00
C ASN A 567 16.76 3.07 26.89
N PRO A 568 17.16 1.80 27.01
CA PRO A 568 16.82 0.75 26.05
C PRO A 568 15.32 0.65 25.73
N THR A 569 14.45 0.93 26.71
CA THR A 569 12.99 0.86 26.59
C THR A 569 12.34 2.19 26.19
N ASP A 570 13.13 3.25 25.98
CA ASP A 570 12.61 4.53 25.52
C ASP A 570 12.00 4.33 24.12
N ASN A 571 10.85 4.93 23.84
CA ASN A 571 10.19 4.83 22.54
C ASN A 571 10.23 6.20 21.85
N PHE A 572 10.59 6.22 20.56
CA PHE A 572 10.80 7.44 19.79
C PHE A 572 9.56 8.35 19.77
N ILE A 573 8.37 7.77 19.59
CA ILE A 573 7.09 8.49 19.58
C ILE A 573 6.76 8.98 20.99
N LYS A 574 6.97 8.16 22.03
CA LYS A 574 6.77 8.56 23.42
C LYS A 574 7.65 9.75 23.82
N LEU A 575 8.85 9.86 23.25
CA LEU A 575 9.76 10.99 23.47
C LEU A 575 9.42 12.24 22.63
N GLY A 576 8.33 12.22 21.87
CA GLY A 576 7.84 13.35 21.08
C GLY A 576 8.38 13.39 19.64
N GLY A 577 8.87 12.27 19.13
CA GLY A 577 9.19 12.08 17.72
C GLY A 577 7.92 11.87 16.88
N ASP A 578 7.91 12.44 15.69
CA ASP A 578 6.85 12.27 14.69
C ASP A 578 7.41 11.69 13.38
N SER A 579 6.57 11.55 12.35
CA SER A 579 7.00 11.03 11.05
C SER A 579 8.09 11.90 10.41
N ILE A 580 8.01 13.23 10.53
CA ILE A 580 9.03 14.16 10.02
C ILE A 580 10.34 14.03 10.82
N GLY A 581 10.25 13.83 12.13
CA GLY A 581 11.37 13.51 13.01
C GLY A 581 12.03 12.19 12.64
N MET A 582 11.25 11.17 12.27
CA MET A 582 11.81 9.89 11.81
C MET A 582 12.53 10.05 10.45
N ILE A 583 11.99 10.85 9.53
CA ILE A 583 12.68 11.20 8.27
C ILE A 583 14.04 11.89 8.57
N ARG A 584 14.08 12.81 9.55
CA ARG A 584 15.32 13.43 10.01
C ARG A 584 16.32 12.42 10.58
N ALA A 585 15.84 11.51 11.43
CA ALA A 585 16.65 10.45 11.99
C ALA A 585 17.27 9.59 10.88
N ILE A 586 16.47 9.18 9.89
CA ILE A 586 16.93 8.42 8.72
C ILE A 586 17.95 9.22 7.89
N GLY A 587 17.70 10.51 7.65
CA GLY A 587 18.65 11.39 6.99
C GLY A 587 20.01 11.42 7.70
N LYS A 588 20.02 11.48 9.03
CA LYS A 588 21.26 11.43 9.84
C LYS A 588 21.97 10.07 9.76
N ILE A 589 21.21 8.97 9.74
CA ILE A 589 21.74 7.62 9.56
C ILE A 589 22.44 7.49 8.19
N ARG A 590 21.80 8.02 7.13
CA ARG A 590 22.33 8.02 5.76
C ARG A 590 23.59 8.87 5.60
N MET A 591 23.64 10.04 6.21
CA MET A 591 24.87 10.86 6.23
C MET A 591 26.07 10.12 6.84
N ASN A 592 25.82 9.16 7.72
CA ASN A 592 26.83 8.29 8.30
C ASN A 592 27.05 7.00 7.50
N GLY A 593 26.56 6.97 6.26
CA GLY A 593 26.73 5.91 5.28
C GLY A 593 25.57 4.92 5.21
N LEU A 594 24.64 4.89 6.16
CA LEU A 594 23.67 3.78 6.31
C LEU A 594 22.35 4.02 5.58
N ASN A 595 22.06 3.21 4.55
CA ASN A 595 20.81 3.26 3.81
C ASN A 595 19.78 2.30 4.40
N ILE A 596 18.68 2.84 4.92
CA ILE A 596 17.58 2.06 5.53
C ILE A 596 16.23 2.64 5.05
N ARG A 597 15.24 1.76 4.86
CA ARG A 597 13.85 2.11 4.50
C ARG A 597 13.11 2.70 5.70
N PHE A 598 12.17 3.62 5.45
CA PHE A 598 11.37 4.27 6.50
C PHE A 598 10.55 3.25 7.29
N SER A 599 9.82 2.38 6.61
CA SER A 599 9.01 1.29 7.18
C SER A 599 9.80 0.43 8.18
N THR A 600 11.04 0.07 7.85
CA THR A 600 11.91 -0.73 8.73
C THR A 600 12.18 -0.06 10.08
N LEU A 601 12.38 1.25 10.11
CA LEU A 601 12.67 1.98 11.34
C LEU A 601 11.40 2.49 12.04
N ALA A 602 10.35 2.80 11.28
CA ALA A 602 9.07 3.25 11.82
C ALA A 602 8.36 2.17 12.66
N GLU A 603 8.65 0.90 12.40
CA GLU A 603 8.10 -0.24 13.16
C GLU A 603 8.87 -0.56 14.45
N THR A 604 10.01 0.11 14.69
CA THR A 604 10.82 -0.14 15.89
C THR A 604 10.07 0.25 17.16
N ARG A 605 10.15 -0.62 18.17
CA ARG A 605 9.36 -0.47 19.41
C ARG A 605 10.02 0.45 20.43
N ASP A 606 11.33 0.38 20.54
CA ASP A 606 12.11 1.12 21.54
C ASP A 606 13.53 1.40 21.04
N PHE A 607 14.31 2.13 21.85
CA PHE A 607 15.67 2.53 21.51
C PHE A 607 16.58 1.31 21.31
N LYS A 608 16.38 0.24 22.09
CA LYS A 608 17.12 -1.00 21.93
C LYS A 608 16.84 -1.65 20.58
N ASP A 609 15.58 -1.76 20.21
CA ASP A 609 15.14 -2.30 18.92
C ASP A 609 15.67 -1.45 17.75
N PHE A 610 15.69 -0.12 17.93
CA PHE A 610 16.29 0.82 16.98
C PHE A 610 17.81 0.62 16.83
N VAL A 611 18.54 0.50 17.94
CA VAL A 611 19.99 0.23 17.95
C VAL A 611 20.28 -1.13 17.32
N ILE A 612 19.52 -2.17 17.64
CA ILE A 612 19.66 -3.50 17.04
C ILE A 612 19.43 -3.44 15.54
N THR A 613 18.42 -2.71 15.08
CA THR A 613 18.12 -2.53 13.66
C THR A 613 19.27 -1.81 12.94
N LEU A 614 19.86 -0.77 13.56
CA LEU A 614 21.06 -0.11 13.04
C LEU A 614 22.31 -0.98 13.09
N GLN A 615 22.50 -1.78 14.15
CA GLN A 615 23.60 -2.73 14.24
C GLN A 615 23.51 -3.79 13.14
N ARG A 616 22.31 -4.31 12.86
CA ARG A 616 22.07 -5.21 11.73
C ARG A 616 22.39 -4.51 10.42
N ALA A 617 21.76 -3.37 10.13
CA ALA A 617 22.00 -2.59 8.92
C ALA A 617 23.47 -2.18 8.71
N ARG A 618 24.20 -1.89 9.80
CA ARG A 618 25.62 -1.53 9.75
C ARG A 618 26.51 -2.73 9.60
N LYS A 619 26.27 -3.79 10.35
CA LYS A 619 26.97 -5.06 10.19
C LYS A 619 26.82 -5.53 8.76
N LEU A 620 25.64 -5.40 8.17
CA LEU A 620 25.36 -5.61 6.75
C LEU A 620 26.20 -4.77 5.81
N GLN A 621 26.22 -3.45 6.02
CA GLN A 621 26.95 -2.56 5.14
C GLN A 621 28.47 -2.61 5.34
N GLN A 622 28.95 -3.07 6.51
CA GLN A 622 30.37 -3.28 6.82
C GLN A 622 30.84 -4.72 6.50
N GLU A 623 29.94 -5.71 6.57
CA GLU A 623 30.14 -7.09 6.13
C GLU A 623 29.79 -7.31 4.66
N ASN A 624 29.30 -6.27 3.97
CA ASN A 624 29.74 -5.91 2.63
C ASN A 624 31.25 -5.59 2.66
N HIS A 625 32.05 -6.53 3.16
CA HIS A 625 33.20 -6.95 2.37
C HIS A 625 32.64 -7.15 0.98
N GLU A 626 32.99 -6.25 0.06
CA GLU A 626 32.87 -6.47 -1.36
C GLU A 626 33.21 -7.94 -1.57
N TYR A 627 32.19 -8.76 -1.85
CA TYR A 627 32.39 -10.19 -2.00
C TYR A 627 33.49 -10.32 -3.07
N LEU A 628 34.64 -10.85 -2.68
CA LEU A 628 35.76 -10.94 -3.60
C LEU A 628 35.59 -12.23 -4.39
N PRO A 629 35.91 -12.21 -5.70
CA PRO A 629 36.00 -13.43 -6.46
C PRO A 629 36.78 -14.53 -5.72
N PHE A 630 36.25 -15.74 -5.76
CA PHE A 630 36.76 -16.97 -5.15
C PHE A 630 36.67 -17.01 -3.62
N ASP A 631 35.95 -16.06 -2.98
CA ASP A 631 35.83 -15.99 -1.52
C ASP A 631 35.30 -17.27 -0.88
N LEU A 632 34.37 -17.96 -1.56
CA LEU A 632 33.73 -19.18 -1.06
C LEU A 632 34.52 -20.47 -1.33
N ILE A 633 35.65 -20.39 -2.03
CA ILE A 633 36.48 -21.55 -2.38
C ILE A 633 37.98 -21.33 -2.18
N LYS A 634 38.41 -20.35 -1.36
CA LYS A 634 39.82 -19.94 -1.23
C LYS A 634 40.84 -21.07 -1.10
N ARG A 635 40.46 -22.20 -0.48
CA ARG A 635 41.35 -23.36 -0.27
C ARG A 635 41.47 -24.28 -1.48
N ASP A 636 40.44 -24.33 -2.32
CA ASP A 636 40.29 -25.29 -3.42
C ASP A 636 40.43 -24.60 -4.80
N GLN A 637 40.74 -23.30 -4.83
CA GLN A 637 40.76 -22.48 -6.04
C GLN A 637 41.69 -23.03 -7.13
N GLU A 638 42.95 -23.34 -6.81
CA GLU A 638 43.91 -23.86 -7.81
C GLU A 638 43.46 -25.21 -8.37
N GLU A 639 42.95 -26.10 -7.51
CA GLU A 639 42.44 -27.42 -7.90
C GLU A 639 41.23 -27.30 -8.84
N PHE A 640 40.27 -26.42 -8.52
CA PHE A 640 39.09 -26.23 -9.36
C PHE A 640 39.42 -25.59 -10.70
N LEU A 641 40.36 -24.64 -10.73
CA LEU A 641 40.86 -24.07 -11.98
C LEU A 641 41.55 -25.15 -12.84
N ASP A 642 42.40 -25.99 -12.25
CA ASP A 642 43.07 -27.09 -12.96
C ASP A 642 42.06 -28.13 -13.48
N TYR A 643 41.03 -28.46 -12.68
CA TYR A 643 39.94 -29.35 -13.09
C TYR A 643 39.16 -28.78 -14.28
N LEU A 644 38.80 -27.50 -14.27
CA LEU A 644 38.05 -26.84 -15.35
C LEU A 644 38.86 -26.81 -16.66
N ILE A 645 40.17 -26.62 -16.59
CA ILE A 645 41.05 -26.71 -17.77
C ILE A 645 41.08 -28.15 -18.29
N LYS A 646 41.40 -29.12 -17.43
CA LYS A 646 41.63 -30.52 -17.85
C LYS A 646 40.37 -31.23 -18.32
N SER A 647 39.25 -31.02 -17.64
CA SER A 647 38.00 -31.75 -17.88
C SER A 647 37.07 -31.03 -18.84
N HIS A 648 37.15 -29.70 -18.92
CA HIS A 648 36.20 -28.89 -19.69
C HIS A 648 36.85 -27.91 -20.69
N SER A 649 38.19 -27.86 -20.77
CA SER A 649 38.93 -26.94 -21.65
C SER A 649 38.62 -25.46 -21.38
N ILE A 650 38.37 -25.10 -20.12
CA ILE A 650 38.05 -23.72 -19.71
C ILE A 650 39.27 -23.12 -19.02
N HIS A 651 39.80 -22.04 -19.58
CA HIS A 651 41.02 -21.45 -19.05
C HIS A 651 40.75 -20.53 -17.84
N PRO A 652 41.70 -20.38 -16.90
CA PRO A 652 41.52 -19.52 -15.73
C PRO A 652 41.28 -18.06 -16.10
N HIS A 653 41.83 -17.61 -17.24
CA HIS A 653 41.61 -16.25 -17.72
C HIS A 653 40.15 -15.98 -18.11
N ASP A 654 39.37 -17.02 -18.44
CA ASP A 654 37.94 -16.95 -18.76
C ASP A 654 37.04 -16.92 -17.53
N ILE A 655 37.56 -17.14 -16.32
CA ILE A 655 36.76 -17.30 -15.10
C ILE A 655 36.80 -16.01 -14.28
N ALA A 656 35.62 -15.47 -13.99
CA ALA A 656 35.44 -14.31 -13.12
C ALA A 656 35.38 -14.71 -11.64
N ASP A 657 34.71 -15.83 -11.32
CA ASP A 657 34.48 -16.27 -9.95
C ASP A 657 34.05 -17.75 -9.90
N ILE A 658 34.21 -18.42 -8.77
CA ILE A 658 33.72 -19.79 -8.52
C ILE A 658 33.17 -19.88 -7.09
N TYR A 659 31.99 -20.47 -6.95
CA TYR A 659 31.37 -20.75 -5.66
C TYR A 659 30.48 -21.99 -5.72
N PRO A 660 30.10 -22.61 -4.59
CA PRO A 660 29.20 -23.75 -4.60
C PRO A 660 27.78 -23.36 -5.05
N THR A 661 27.00 -24.33 -5.48
CA THR A 661 25.57 -24.19 -5.74
C THR A 661 24.79 -24.01 -4.43
N CYS A 662 23.67 -23.29 -4.49
CA CYS A 662 22.70 -23.32 -3.40
C CYS A 662 21.88 -24.62 -3.46
N PRO A 663 21.25 -25.06 -2.35
CA PRO A 663 20.44 -26.29 -2.34
C PRO A 663 19.30 -26.29 -3.38
N SER A 664 18.72 -25.14 -3.71
CA SER A 664 17.71 -25.03 -4.78
C SER A 664 18.29 -25.38 -6.15
N GLN A 665 19.47 -24.84 -6.48
CA GLN A 665 20.17 -25.16 -7.72
C GLN A 665 20.49 -26.66 -7.78
N ASP A 666 20.96 -27.26 -6.68
CA ASP A 666 21.22 -28.72 -6.63
C ASP A 666 19.95 -29.54 -6.95
N GLY A 667 18.81 -29.13 -6.42
CA GLY A 667 17.52 -29.79 -6.64
C GLY A 667 17.02 -29.71 -8.09
N ILE A 668 17.42 -28.68 -8.83
CA ILE A 668 17.10 -28.49 -10.25
C ILE A 668 18.13 -29.21 -11.13
N ILE A 669 19.42 -29.14 -10.79
CA ILE A 669 20.51 -29.74 -11.57
C ILE A 669 20.46 -31.27 -11.52
N THR A 670 20.15 -31.86 -10.36
CA THR A 670 20.18 -33.32 -10.17
C THR A 670 19.25 -34.05 -11.18
N PRO A 671 17.96 -33.70 -11.32
CA PRO A 671 17.08 -34.30 -12.32
C PRO A 671 17.52 -34.04 -13.77
N SER A 672 18.14 -32.88 -14.05
CA SER A 672 18.63 -32.55 -15.39
C SER A 672 19.80 -33.43 -15.84
N ILE A 673 20.55 -34.00 -14.90
CA ILE A 673 21.63 -34.97 -15.20
C ILE A 673 21.07 -36.38 -15.37
N GLU A 674 20.08 -36.76 -14.54
CA GLU A 674 19.44 -38.08 -14.59
C GLU A 674 18.64 -38.29 -15.88
N ASN A 675 18.15 -37.21 -16.52
CA ASN A 675 17.30 -37.28 -17.70
C ASN A 675 17.85 -36.48 -18.90
N CYS A 676 18.11 -37.18 -20.00
CA CYS A 676 18.68 -36.60 -21.24
C CYS A 676 17.71 -35.77 -22.09
N SER A 677 16.45 -35.57 -21.67
CA SER A 677 15.39 -34.89 -22.43
C SER A 677 15.37 -33.37 -22.35
N GLY A 678 16.29 -32.75 -21.58
CA GLY A 678 16.35 -31.29 -21.43
C GLY A 678 15.36 -30.74 -20.40
N ILE A 679 15.14 -31.48 -19.30
CA ILE A 679 14.35 -31.02 -18.15
C ILE A 679 14.94 -29.70 -17.60
N TYR A 680 14.05 -28.80 -17.16
CA TYR A 680 14.39 -27.45 -16.67
C TYR A 680 15.09 -26.53 -17.69
N PHE A 681 15.20 -26.92 -18.95
CA PHE A 681 15.64 -26.02 -20.01
C PHE A 681 14.43 -25.25 -20.54
N ALA A 682 14.22 -24.05 -19.98
CA ALA A 682 13.11 -23.19 -20.33
C ALA A 682 13.38 -22.46 -21.65
N GLN A 683 12.42 -22.47 -22.56
CA GLN A 683 12.49 -21.78 -23.84
C GLN A 683 11.26 -20.89 -23.99
N ALA A 684 11.47 -19.58 -24.06
CA ALA A 684 10.41 -18.59 -24.17
C ALA A 684 10.46 -17.87 -25.51
N VAL A 685 9.32 -17.81 -26.19
CA VAL A 685 9.14 -17.10 -27.47
C VAL A 685 8.37 -15.80 -27.20
N TYR A 686 8.95 -14.67 -27.58
CA TYR A 686 8.36 -13.36 -27.38
C TYR A 686 8.17 -12.61 -28.70
N THR A 687 7.12 -11.79 -28.78
CA THR A 687 6.97 -10.80 -29.86
C THR A 687 7.77 -9.55 -29.54
N MET A 688 8.55 -9.05 -30.50
CA MET A 688 9.24 -7.76 -30.35
C MET A 688 8.38 -6.61 -30.85
N GLU A 689 8.42 -5.48 -30.15
CA GLU A 689 7.67 -4.28 -30.50
C GLU A 689 8.23 -3.59 -31.75
N THR A 690 7.36 -3.03 -32.59
CA THR A 690 7.74 -2.46 -33.90
C THR A 690 8.64 -1.22 -33.79
N GLY A 691 8.57 -0.50 -32.66
CA GLY A 691 9.35 0.71 -32.39
C GLY A 691 10.83 0.48 -32.05
N PHE A 692 11.26 -0.77 -31.85
CA PHE A 692 12.64 -1.08 -31.47
C PHE A 692 13.39 -1.80 -32.61
N SER A 693 14.63 -1.37 -32.84
CA SER A 693 15.49 -2.02 -33.84
C SER A 693 16.09 -3.31 -33.28
N ILE A 694 16.22 -4.33 -34.13
CA ILE A 694 16.83 -5.62 -33.76
C ILE A 694 18.26 -5.42 -33.25
N SER A 695 19.02 -4.53 -33.90
CA SER A 695 20.39 -4.19 -33.51
C SER A 695 20.47 -3.59 -32.10
N LEU A 696 19.52 -2.72 -31.72
CA LEU A 696 19.47 -2.12 -30.39
C LEU A 696 19.15 -3.17 -29.33
N VAL A 697 18.09 -3.96 -29.53
CA VAL A 697 17.68 -4.99 -28.57
C VAL A 697 18.80 -6.03 -28.39
N LYS A 698 19.41 -6.50 -29.49
CA LYS A 698 20.56 -7.40 -29.44
C LYS A 698 21.72 -6.80 -28.63
N LYS A 699 22.07 -5.53 -28.86
CA LYS A 699 23.14 -4.85 -28.10
C LYS A 699 22.81 -4.78 -26.61
N MET A 700 21.58 -4.38 -26.26
CA MET A 700 21.17 -4.22 -24.86
C MET A 700 21.03 -5.56 -24.13
N MET A 701 20.63 -6.64 -24.82
CA MET A 701 20.65 -7.99 -24.25
C MET A 701 22.07 -8.44 -23.90
N PHE A 702 23.08 -8.12 -24.71
CA PHE A 702 24.47 -8.41 -24.36
C PHE A 702 24.96 -7.56 -23.19
N THR A 703 24.56 -6.29 -23.11
CA THR A 703 24.81 -5.46 -21.92
C THR A 703 24.19 -6.08 -20.66
N LEU A 704 22.98 -6.64 -20.78
CA LEU A 704 22.29 -7.31 -19.68
C LEU A 704 23.03 -8.58 -19.23
N ILE A 705 23.52 -9.39 -20.18
CA ILE A 705 24.35 -10.58 -19.88
C ILE A 705 25.67 -10.18 -19.18
N ASP A 706 26.33 -9.12 -19.62
CA ASP A 706 27.57 -8.62 -19.01
C ASP A 706 27.34 -8.23 -17.54
N ARG A 707 26.29 -7.44 -17.30
CA ARG A 707 25.91 -6.92 -15.98
C ARG A 707 25.53 -8.00 -14.97
N HIS A 708 25.00 -9.14 -15.43
CA HIS A 708 24.41 -10.15 -14.54
C HIS A 708 25.19 -11.49 -14.58
N PRO A 709 26.03 -11.78 -13.56
CA PRO A 709 26.82 -13.00 -13.46
C PRO A 709 26.05 -14.29 -13.76
N SER A 710 24.83 -14.42 -13.23
CA SER A 710 24.00 -15.62 -13.36
C SER A 710 23.72 -16.02 -14.82
N LEU A 711 23.67 -15.07 -15.76
CA LEU A 711 23.42 -15.35 -17.18
C LEU A 711 24.62 -15.93 -17.92
N ARG A 712 25.79 -15.93 -17.28
CA ARG A 712 27.08 -16.37 -17.84
C ARG A 712 27.81 -17.32 -16.89
N THR A 713 27.03 -18.07 -16.12
CA THR A 713 27.48 -19.10 -15.19
C THR A 713 27.37 -20.48 -15.81
N ILE A 714 28.38 -21.31 -15.56
CA ILE A 714 28.41 -22.74 -15.87
C ILE A 714 28.46 -23.57 -14.58
N PHE A 715 28.11 -24.84 -14.67
CA PHE A 715 28.16 -25.77 -13.54
C PHE A 715 29.16 -26.89 -13.79
N PHE A 716 29.80 -27.38 -12.73
CA PHE A 716 30.76 -28.48 -12.79
C PHE A 716 30.77 -29.30 -11.49
N PHE A 717 31.28 -30.53 -11.58
CA PHE A 717 31.30 -31.48 -10.46
C PHE A 717 32.71 -32.10 -10.30
N PRO A 718 33.58 -31.53 -9.44
CA PRO A 718 34.96 -31.98 -9.31
C PRO A 718 35.06 -33.36 -8.65
N ASN A 719 36.00 -34.19 -9.10
CA ASN A 719 36.12 -35.62 -8.74
C ASN A 719 36.30 -35.89 -7.24
N HIS A 720 36.88 -34.94 -6.49
CA HIS A 720 37.16 -35.07 -5.06
C HIS A 720 36.07 -34.44 -4.16
N SER A 721 34.99 -33.93 -4.75
CA SER A 721 33.89 -33.27 -4.03
C SER A 721 32.58 -34.07 -4.12
N ASN A 722 31.79 -34.00 -3.06
CA ASN A 722 30.41 -34.49 -3.03
C ASN A 722 29.38 -33.38 -3.30
N LYS A 723 29.81 -32.26 -3.89
CA LYS A 723 28.99 -31.07 -4.16
C LYS A 723 29.22 -30.56 -5.58
N VAL A 724 28.17 -29.95 -6.14
CA VAL A 724 28.22 -29.21 -7.39
C VAL A 724 28.75 -27.80 -7.12
N TYR A 725 29.51 -27.28 -8.07
CA TYR A 725 30.01 -25.91 -8.05
C TYR A 725 29.57 -25.17 -9.31
N GLN A 726 29.55 -23.85 -9.21
CA GLN A 726 29.24 -22.96 -10.31
C GLN A 726 30.43 -22.02 -10.55
N ALA A 727 30.80 -21.85 -11.82
CA ALA A 727 31.84 -20.93 -12.25
C ALA A 727 31.19 -19.82 -13.08
N VAL A 728 31.40 -18.57 -12.66
CA VAL A 728 31.01 -17.39 -13.41
C VAL A 728 32.11 -17.13 -14.43
N LEU A 729 31.78 -17.15 -15.72
CA LEU A 729 32.73 -16.80 -16.78
C LEU A 729 33.01 -15.29 -16.75
N LYS A 730 34.01 -14.76 -17.45
CA LYS A 730 34.16 -13.32 -17.70
C LYS A 730 33.35 -12.93 -18.93
N HIS A 731 32.83 -11.71 -18.97
CA HIS A 731 32.15 -11.21 -20.17
C HIS A 731 33.05 -11.25 -21.41
N SER A 732 34.37 -11.16 -21.22
CA SER A 732 35.40 -11.20 -22.25
C SER A 732 35.59 -12.59 -22.87
N SER A 733 35.16 -13.65 -22.18
CA SER A 733 35.35 -15.04 -22.61
C SER A 733 34.55 -15.36 -23.88
N ASP A 734 35.17 -16.13 -24.78
CA ASP A 734 34.51 -16.63 -25.99
C ASP A 734 33.43 -17.69 -25.70
N LEU A 735 33.40 -18.21 -24.47
CA LEU A 735 32.38 -19.15 -23.99
C LEU A 735 31.06 -18.46 -23.62
N VAL A 736 31.07 -17.14 -23.39
CA VAL A 736 29.84 -16.38 -23.12
C VAL A 736 29.04 -16.24 -24.41
N ILE A 737 27.73 -16.42 -24.33
CA ILE A 737 26.82 -16.32 -25.48
C ILE A 737 26.94 -14.94 -26.13
N ARG A 738 27.72 -14.86 -27.19
CA ARG A 738 27.83 -13.69 -28.08
C ARG A 738 27.17 -13.93 -29.43
N ASN A 739 26.70 -15.15 -29.67
CA ASN A 739 26.05 -15.52 -30.91
C ASN A 739 24.54 -15.31 -30.78
N CYS A 740 24.06 -14.13 -31.16
CA CYS A 740 22.65 -13.89 -31.50
C CYS A 740 22.52 -13.78 -33.02
N GLN A 741 21.93 -14.79 -33.65
CA GLN A 741 21.65 -14.78 -35.09
C GLN A 741 20.24 -14.27 -35.34
N VAL A 742 20.13 -13.50 -36.43
CA VAL A 742 18.86 -13.08 -36.99
C VAL A 742 18.57 -14.02 -38.16
N ILE A 743 17.44 -14.70 -38.10
CA ILE A 743 16.98 -15.61 -39.16
C ILE A 743 15.85 -14.92 -39.91
N ASN A 744 16.06 -14.69 -41.20
CA ASN A 744 15.02 -14.15 -42.07
C ASN A 744 14.11 -15.26 -42.57
N VAL A 745 12.80 -15.00 -42.54
CA VAL A 745 11.76 -15.89 -43.03
C VAL A 745 10.89 -15.12 -44.01
N THR A 746 10.71 -15.66 -45.21
CA THR A 746 9.95 -15.01 -46.30
C THR A 746 8.44 -15.01 -46.03
N ASP A 747 7.85 -16.17 -45.72
CA ASP A 747 6.41 -16.32 -45.43
C ASP A 747 6.14 -16.41 -43.92
N GLN A 748 5.07 -15.76 -43.46
CA GLN A 748 4.59 -15.88 -42.09
C GLN A 748 4.15 -17.31 -41.74
N LYS A 749 3.67 -18.09 -42.71
CA LYS A 749 3.29 -19.49 -42.50
C LYS A 749 4.47 -20.36 -42.08
N ASP A 750 5.65 -20.11 -42.65
CA ASP A 750 6.88 -20.84 -42.34
C ASP A 750 7.52 -20.41 -41.00
N LEU A 751 7.13 -19.23 -40.48
CA LEU A 751 7.73 -18.67 -39.27
C LEU A 751 7.53 -19.58 -38.06
N GLN A 752 6.30 -20.08 -37.86
CA GLN A 752 5.98 -20.93 -36.72
C GLN A 752 6.70 -22.28 -36.81
N GLU A 753 6.73 -22.91 -37.98
CA GLU A 753 7.43 -24.18 -38.20
C GLU A 753 8.95 -24.05 -37.96
N LYS A 754 9.58 -22.99 -38.47
CA LYS A 754 11.00 -22.71 -38.22
C LYS A 754 11.30 -22.46 -36.74
N ILE A 755 10.42 -21.76 -36.02
CA ILE A 755 10.55 -21.57 -34.58
C ILE A 755 10.47 -22.94 -33.86
N GLN A 756 9.47 -23.79 -34.17
CA GLN A 756 9.35 -25.10 -33.54
C GLN A 756 10.56 -26.01 -33.82
N SER A 757 11.04 -26.03 -35.07
CA SER A 757 12.25 -26.79 -35.44
C SER A 757 13.48 -26.30 -34.67
N TYR A 758 13.62 -24.97 -34.50
CA TYR A 758 14.70 -24.39 -33.70
C TYR A 758 14.57 -24.74 -32.22
N LEU A 759 13.37 -24.70 -31.63
CA LEU A 759 13.16 -25.05 -30.21
C LEU A 759 13.64 -26.49 -29.92
N GLN A 760 13.32 -27.44 -30.80
CA GLN A 760 13.77 -28.83 -30.68
C GLN A 760 15.30 -28.96 -30.81
N PHE A 761 15.89 -28.31 -31.82
CA PHE A 761 17.33 -28.30 -32.03
C PHE A 761 18.08 -27.68 -30.84
N ASP A 762 17.61 -26.52 -30.38
CA ASP A 762 18.19 -25.77 -29.28
C ASP A 762 18.15 -26.56 -27.98
N ARG A 763 17.03 -27.25 -27.67
CA ARG A 763 16.91 -28.11 -26.49
C ARG A 763 17.90 -29.28 -26.56
N GLN A 764 18.03 -29.95 -27.70
CA GLN A 764 18.97 -31.07 -27.82
C GLN A 764 20.43 -30.64 -27.72
N LYS A 765 20.75 -29.48 -28.29
CA LYS A 765 22.11 -28.95 -28.34
C LYS A 765 22.56 -28.32 -27.02
N ASN A 766 21.67 -27.56 -26.37
CA ASN A 766 21.98 -26.68 -25.24
C ASN A 766 21.36 -27.14 -23.90
N LYS A 767 20.81 -28.36 -23.84
CA LYS A 767 20.47 -29.02 -22.57
C LYS A 767 21.64 -29.05 -21.60
N PHE A 768 21.33 -29.25 -20.32
CA PHE A 768 22.32 -29.26 -19.25
C PHE A 768 23.50 -30.20 -19.53
N GLN A 769 24.71 -29.64 -19.51
CA GLN A 769 25.97 -30.37 -19.63
C GLN A 769 27.03 -29.70 -18.75
N TRP A 770 27.84 -30.51 -18.07
CA TRP A 770 28.94 -30.01 -17.26
C TRP A 770 29.92 -29.17 -18.07
N GLY A 771 30.33 -28.04 -17.50
CA GLY A 771 31.27 -27.12 -18.14
C GLY A 771 30.71 -26.34 -19.33
N LYS A 772 29.40 -26.40 -19.61
CA LYS A 772 28.79 -25.64 -20.71
C LYS A 772 27.79 -24.63 -20.22
N LEU A 773 27.68 -23.54 -20.97
CA LEU A 773 26.71 -22.49 -20.71
C LEU A 773 25.34 -22.91 -21.28
N CYS A 774 24.35 -23.04 -20.39
CA CYS A 774 23.02 -23.56 -20.73
C CYS A 774 22.04 -22.41 -21.00
N SER A 775 22.38 -21.50 -21.91
CA SER A 775 21.49 -20.45 -22.39
C SER A 775 21.72 -20.16 -23.87
N SER A 776 20.71 -19.65 -24.57
CA SER A 776 20.80 -19.26 -25.97
C SER A 776 19.80 -18.15 -26.32
N ILE A 777 20.11 -17.38 -27.37
CA ILE A 777 19.26 -16.28 -27.86
C ILE A 777 19.17 -16.35 -29.39
N ARG A 778 17.96 -16.29 -29.95
CA ARG A 778 17.70 -16.23 -31.40
C ARG A 778 16.63 -15.20 -31.73
N ILE A 779 16.79 -14.49 -32.84
CA ILE A 779 15.77 -13.57 -33.35
C ILE A 779 15.32 -14.05 -34.73
N PHE A 780 14.02 -14.18 -34.92
CA PHE A 780 13.38 -14.48 -36.21
C PHE A 780 12.70 -13.22 -36.74
N GLN A 781 12.90 -12.90 -38.01
CA GLN A 781 12.26 -11.78 -38.68
C GLN A 781 11.50 -12.28 -39.91
N CYS A 782 10.21 -11.97 -39.98
CA CYS A 782 9.39 -12.26 -41.15
C CYS A 782 9.41 -11.07 -42.12
N GLU A 783 9.79 -11.29 -43.38
CA GLU A 783 9.89 -10.23 -44.39
C GLU A 783 8.52 -9.75 -44.87
N SER A 784 7.57 -10.67 -45.08
CA SER A 784 6.23 -10.35 -45.56
C SER A 784 5.36 -9.61 -44.54
N SER A 785 5.44 -9.98 -43.26
CA SER A 785 4.60 -9.40 -42.19
C SER A 785 5.33 -8.40 -41.29
N GLN A 786 6.66 -8.27 -41.42
CA GLN A 786 7.53 -7.47 -40.55
C GLN A 786 7.49 -7.89 -39.06
N ILE A 787 6.87 -9.04 -38.75
CA ILE A 787 6.82 -9.60 -37.39
C ILE A 787 8.22 -10.05 -36.98
N LYS A 788 8.60 -9.71 -35.74
CA LYS A 788 9.88 -10.07 -35.13
C LYS A 788 9.61 -10.91 -33.88
N LYS A 789 10.26 -12.07 -33.77
CA LYS A 789 10.16 -12.98 -32.62
C LYS A 789 11.53 -13.18 -31.99
N LEU A 790 11.60 -13.09 -30.66
CA LEU A 790 12.78 -13.42 -29.86
C LEU A 790 12.56 -14.77 -29.19
N VAL A 791 13.48 -15.72 -29.40
CA VAL A 791 13.56 -16.95 -28.61
C VAL A 791 14.69 -16.78 -27.60
N TRP A 792 14.34 -16.81 -26.32
CA TRP A 792 15.30 -16.76 -25.22
C TRP A 792 15.19 -18.05 -24.42
N SER A 793 16.29 -18.81 -24.41
CA SER A 793 16.36 -20.11 -23.76
C SER A 793 17.41 -20.09 -22.65
N LEU A 794 17.10 -20.74 -21.54
CA LEU A 794 17.92 -20.73 -20.33
C LEU A 794 17.56 -21.89 -19.40
N HIS A 795 18.57 -22.50 -18.79
CA HIS A 795 18.34 -23.51 -17.76
C HIS A 795 17.87 -22.86 -16.45
N HIS A 796 16.84 -23.43 -15.82
CA HIS A 796 16.17 -22.87 -14.64
C HIS A 796 17.09 -22.76 -13.39
N ALA A 797 18.26 -23.39 -13.40
CA ALA A 797 19.29 -23.19 -12.38
C ALA A 797 20.00 -21.82 -12.46
N LEU A 798 19.84 -21.10 -13.58
CA LEU A 798 20.42 -19.77 -13.82
C LEU A 798 19.43 -18.63 -13.51
N SER A 799 18.13 -18.88 -13.51
CA SER A 799 17.13 -17.84 -13.21
C SER A 799 15.82 -18.46 -12.76
N ASP A 800 14.95 -17.65 -12.14
CA ASP A 800 13.56 -17.98 -11.85
C ASP A 800 12.58 -17.01 -12.51
N GLY A 801 11.27 -17.23 -12.33
CA GLY A 801 10.22 -16.37 -12.90
C GLY A 801 10.40 -14.90 -12.48
N TRP A 802 10.70 -14.65 -11.21
CA TRP A 802 10.96 -13.30 -10.68
C TRP A 802 12.18 -12.64 -11.35
N THR A 803 13.25 -13.41 -11.55
CA THR A 803 14.46 -12.94 -12.24
C THR A 803 14.14 -12.51 -13.68
N LEU A 804 13.33 -13.28 -14.41
CA LEU A 804 12.95 -12.93 -15.77
C LEU A 804 12.17 -11.62 -15.84
N GLU A 805 11.33 -11.34 -14.83
CA GLU A 805 10.61 -10.06 -14.74
C GLU A 805 11.56 -8.87 -14.56
N LEU A 806 12.52 -8.99 -13.63
CA LEU A 806 13.54 -7.96 -13.40
C LEU A 806 14.40 -7.72 -14.64
N LEU A 807 14.86 -8.79 -15.28
CA LEU A 807 15.67 -8.73 -16.50
C LEU A 807 14.94 -8.02 -17.64
N MET A 808 13.64 -8.28 -17.80
CA MET A 808 12.85 -7.68 -18.87
C MET A 808 12.55 -6.19 -18.61
N LYS A 809 12.28 -5.83 -17.35
CA LYS A 809 12.15 -4.43 -16.93
C LYS A 809 13.43 -3.66 -17.23
N GLU A 810 14.58 -4.21 -16.83
CA GLU A 810 15.89 -3.60 -17.05
C GLU A 810 16.24 -3.50 -18.54
N LEU A 811 15.96 -4.55 -19.33
CA LEU A 811 16.16 -4.50 -20.78
C LEU A 811 15.36 -3.36 -21.43
N GLY A 812 14.15 -3.08 -20.95
CA GLY A 812 13.37 -1.94 -21.35
C GLY A 812 14.05 -0.61 -21.05
N GLN A 813 14.55 -0.43 -19.82
CA GLN A 813 15.27 0.77 -19.40
C GLN A 813 16.54 0.99 -20.24
N LEU A 814 17.31 -0.07 -20.46
CA LEU A 814 18.51 -0.05 -21.30
C LEU A 814 18.19 0.33 -22.75
N CYS A 815 17.12 -0.21 -23.34
CA CYS A 815 16.70 0.14 -24.70
C CYS A 815 16.23 1.59 -24.84
N ARG A 816 15.86 2.26 -23.73
CA ARG A 816 15.48 3.68 -23.70
C ARG A 816 16.62 4.60 -23.25
N TYR A 817 17.82 4.06 -23.04
CA TYR A 817 18.99 4.78 -22.52
C TYR A 817 18.75 5.43 -21.14
N GLU A 818 17.87 4.84 -20.34
CA GLU A 818 17.64 5.26 -18.95
C GLU A 818 18.80 4.78 -18.07
N THR A 819 19.13 5.56 -17.03
CA THR A 819 20.13 5.15 -16.03
C THR A 819 19.56 3.99 -15.22
N VAL A 820 20.22 2.84 -15.29
CA VAL A 820 19.86 1.66 -14.48
C VAL A 820 20.75 1.65 -13.23
N SER A 821 20.14 1.58 -12.06
CA SER A 821 20.88 1.39 -10.80
C SER A 821 21.72 0.11 -10.87
N SER A 822 22.85 0.10 -10.15
CA SER A 822 23.58 -1.16 -9.96
C SER A 822 22.79 -2.03 -8.99
N PRO A 823 22.67 -3.35 -9.23
CA PRO A 823 22.03 -4.23 -8.28
C PRO A 823 22.73 -4.14 -6.93
N VAL A 824 21.97 -3.95 -5.86
CA VAL A 824 22.49 -3.73 -4.50
C VAL A 824 23.22 -4.98 -3.97
N THR A 825 22.91 -6.17 -4.51
CA THR A 825 23.35 -7.46 -3.99
C THR A 825 23.65 -8.46 -5.13
N ASN A 826 24.77 -9.17 -5.07
CA ASN A 826 25.15 -10.21 -6.05
C ASN A 826 24.62 -11.61 -5.63
N TYR A 827 24.37 -12.50 -6.60
CA TYR A 827 23.90 -13.87 -6.32
C TYR A 827 24.87 -14.67 -5.44
N ALA A 828 26.18 -14.42 -5.52
CA ALA A 828 27.17 -15.07 -4.66
C ALA A 828 26.98 -14.74 -3.16
N GLU A 829 26.50 -13.53 -2.85
CA GLU A 829 26.19 -13.12 -1.47
C GLU A 829 24.96 -13.86 -0.94
N PHE A 830 23.97 -14.11 -1.80
CA PHE A 830 22.85 -14.99 -1.47
C PHE A 830 23.29 -16.43 -1.19
N VAL A 831 24.20 -16.99 -2.00
CA VAL A 831 24.79 -18.32 -1.74
C VAL A 831 25.53 -18.34 -0.40
N LYS A 832 26.31 -17.29 -0.10
CA LYS A 832 27.02 -17.14 1.18
C LYS A 832 26.05 -17.09 2.36
N ALA A 833 24.95 -16.34 2.26
CA ALA A 833 23.91 -16.28 3.29
C ALA A 833 23.26 -17.65 3.53
N TRP A 834 22.98 -18.39 2.46
CA TRP A 834 22.48 -19.77 2.53
C TRP A 834 23.43 -20.72 3.25
N GLN A 835 24.73 -20.59 3.02
CA GLN A 835 25.74 -21.38 3.74
C GLN A 835 25.77 -21.06 5.23
N LYS A 836 25.71 -19.77 5.60
CA LYS A 836 25.64 -19.34 7.01
C LYS A 836 24.39 -19.89 7.70
N ALA A 837 23.23 -19.82 7.03
CA ALA A 837 21.97 -20.35 7.55
C ALA A 837 21.94 -21.89 7.67
N SER A 838 22.93 -22.57 7.10
CA SER A 838 23.08 -24.02 7.09
C SER A 838 24.08 -24.52 8.15
N ASP A 839 24.23 -23.84 9.28
CA ASP A 839 25.07 -24.32 10.38
C ASP A 839 24.54 -25.65 10.98
N ASP A 840 25.39 -26.34 11.74
CA ASP A 840 25.07 -27.70 12.21
C ASP A 840 23.89 -27.74 13.20
N GLN A 841 23.67 -26.65 13.95
CA GLN A 841 22.55 -26.54 14.88
C GLN A 841 21.22 -26.32 14.14
N THR A 842 21.20 -25.42 13.15
CA THR A 842 20.03 -25.14 12.31
C THR A 842 19.70 -26.35 11.44
N LYS A 843 20.70 -27.03 10.88
CA LYS A 843 20.49 -28.29 10.16
C LYS A 843 19.84 -29.37 11.03
N LYS A 844 20.26 -29.52 12.29
CA LYS A 844 19.63 -30.46 13.23
C LYS A 844 18.18 -30.07 13.53
N SER A 845 17.92 -28.79 13.74
CA SER A 845 16.59 -28.24 13.96
C SER A 845 15.66 -28.49 12.76
N ASN A 846 16.08 -28.10 11.56
CA ASN A 846 15.35 -28.32 10.31
C ASN A 846 15.08 -29.81 10.08
N LYS A 847 16.10 -30.65 10.25
CA LYS A 847 15.97 -32.11 10.11
C LYS A 847 14.94 -32.68 11.08
N LYS A 848 14.91 -32.22 12.33
CA LYS A 848 13.92 -32.65 13.32
C LYS A 848 12.51 -32.26 12.88
N PHE A 849 12.29 -30.96 12.60
CA PHE A 849 10.99 -30.44 12.16
C PHE A 849 10.44 -31.21 10.94
N TRP A 850 11.24 -31.36 9.88
CA TRP A 850 10.77 -32.02 8.66
C TRP A 850 10.48 -33.51 8.85
N ARG A 851 11.21 -34.20 9.74
CA ARG A 851 10.91 -35.60 10.09
C ARG A 851 9.60 -35.73 10.86
N ASP A 852 9.32 -34.79 11.75
CA ASP A 852 8.10 -34.78 12.55
C ASP A 852 6.89 -34.40 11.67
N TYR A 853 7.01 -33.35 10.86
CA TYR A 853 5.95 -32.88 9.94
C TYR A 853 5.59 -33.93 8.87
N LEU A 854 6.58 -34.64 8.34
CA LEU A 854 6.41 -35.64 7.28
C LEU A 854 6.48 -37.09 7.79
N PHE A 855 6.17 -37.31 9.07
CA PHE A 855 6.16 -38.63 9.67
C PHE A 855 5.26 -39.61 8.89
N GLU A 856 5.76 -40.81 8.57
CA GLU A 856 5.07 -41.86 7.79
C GLU A 856 4.76 -41.54 6.32
N VAL A 857 5.35 -40.49 5.73
CA VAL A 857 5.24 -40.27 4.28
C VAL A 857 5.89 -41.42 3.50
N LYS A 858 5.14 -42.00 2.54
CA LYS A 858 5.63 -43.05 1.64
C LYS A 858 6.41 -42.46 0.45
N ARG A 859 7.38 -43.23 -0.08
CA ARG A 859 8.08 -42.87 -1.33
C ARG A 859 7.13 -42.88 -2.52
N ARG A 860 7.37 -42.00 -3.48
CA ARG A 860 6.59 -41.87 -4.72
C ARG A 860 7.54 -41.87 -5.92
N PRO A 861 7.23 -42.61 -7.00
CA PRO A 861 8.06 -42.59 -8.21
C PRO A 861 8.06 -41.18 -8.83
N THR A 862 9.17 -40.76 -9.43
CA THR A 862 9.27 -39.55 -10.27
C THR A 862 10.05 -39.89 -11.55
N GLY A 863 10.52 -38.90 -12.32
CA GLY A 863 11.18 -39.12 -13.62
C GLY A 863 10.21 -39.11 -14.80
N PHE A 864 9.05 -38.51 -14.57
CA PHE A 864 8.05 -38.26 -15.60
C PHE A 864 8.47 -37.11 -16.50
N LEU A 865 7.84 -37.00 -17.66
CA LEU A 865 8.07 -35.96 -18.62
C LEU A 865 6.76 -35.24 -18.97
N THR A 866 6.54 -34.11 -18.30
CA THR A 866 5.35 -33.26 -18.49
C THR A 866 5.43 -32.45 -19.78
N ASN A 867 4.90 -33.03 -20.86
CA ASN A 867 4.92 -32.41 -22.19
C ASN A 867 3.54 -31.94 -22.64
N HIS A 868 2.50 -32.32 -21.93
CA HIS A 868 1.11 -32.00 -22.25
C HIS A 868 0.55 -31.06 -21.21
N CYS A 869 -0.18 -30.05 -21.66
CA CYS A 869 -0.84 -29.08 -20.80
C CYS A 869 -2.34 -29.06 -21.12
N GLN A 870 -3.17 -29.07 -20.08
CA GLN A 870 -4.57 -28.68 -20.18
C GLN A 870 -4.80 -27.40 -19.38
N THR A 871 -5.43 -26.43 -20.02
CA THR A 871 -5.75 -25.13 -19.41
C THR A 871 -7.23 -25.03 -19.15
N ARG A 872 -7.60 -24.47 -18.00
CA ARG A 872 -8.95 -24.02 -17.70
C ARG A 872 -8.95 -22.64 -17.07
N ARG A 873 -9.94 -21.83 -17.39
CA ARG A 873 -10.17 -20.53 -16.74
C ARG A 873 -11.34 -20.62 -15.79
N TRP A 874 -11.19 -20.03 -14.61
CA TRP A 874 -12.22 -19.93 -13.60
C TRP A 874 -12.41 -18.48 -13.16
N VAL A 875 -13.64 -17.99 -13.18
CA VAL A 875 -13.98 -16.63 -12.76
C VAL A 875 -14.27 -16.64 -11.25
N GLY A 876 -13.37 -16.05 -10.48
CA GLY A 876 -13.49 -15.96 -9.02
C GLY A 876 -12.26 -15.45 -8.30
N GLN A 877 -11.25 -14.91 -8.99
CA GLN A 877 -10.05 -14.34 -8.38
C GLN A 877 -10.39 -13.30 -7.30
N LYS A 878 -11.29 -12.35 -7.61
CA LYS A 878 -11.75 -11.34 -6.64
C LYS A 878 -12.24 -11.96 -5.33
N LYS A 879 -12.99 -13.07 -5.41
CA LYS A 879 -13.55 -13.74 -4.22
C LYS A 879 -12.45 -14.37 -3.37
N LEU A 880 -11.36 -14.85 -3.98
CA LEU A 880 -10.17 -15.33 -3.25
C LEU A 880 -9.42 -14.16 -2.58
N GLU A 881 -9.33 -13.01 -3.26
CA GLU A 881 -8.70 -11.80 -2.71
C GLU A 881 -9.49 -11.20 -1.54
N ASP A 882 -10.83 -11.23 -1.60
CA ASP A 882 -11.73 -10.75 -0.55
C ASP A 882 -11.52 -11.48 0.79
N LEU A 883 -11.12 -12.77 0.77
CA LEU A 883 -10.82 -13.54 1.98
C LEU A 883 -9.63 -12.97 2.78
N LYS A 884 -8.66 -12.34 2.09
CA LYS A 884 -7.54 -11.64 2.73
C LYS A 884 -8.00 -10.37 3.45
N GLY A 885 -8.97 -9.66 2.88
CA GLY A 885 -9.57 -8.46 3.46
C GLY A 885 -10.43 -8.79 4.69
N ASN A 886 -11.27 -9.82 4.58
CA ASN A 886 -12.28 -10.15 5.58
C ASN A 886 -11.74 -10.97 6.75
N TYR A 887 -10.80 -11.90 6.51
CA TYR A 887 -10.36 -12.88 7.51
C TYR A 887 -8.84 -12.97 7.67
N GLY A 888 -8.04 -12.20 6.91
CA GLY A 888 -6.58 -12.28 6.97
C GLY A 888 -5.98 -13.54 6.37
N ILE A 889 -6.76 -14.31 5.59
CA ILE A 889 -6.30 -15.54 4.91
C ILE A 889 -5.78 -15.21 3.52
N THR A 890 -4.60 -15.71 3.16
CA THR A 890 -4.02 -15.47 1.83
C THR A 890 -4.63 -16.40 0.77
N PRO A 891 -4.73 -15.96 -0.51
CA PRO A 891 -5.17 -16.83 -1.60
C PRO A 891 -4.35 -18.12 -1.73
N ALA A 892 -3.07 -18.08 -1.36
CA ALA A 892 -2.18 -19.24 -1.36
C ALA A 892 -2.66 -20.37 -0.44
N LEU A 893 -3.21 -20.06 0.74
CA LEU A 893 -3.75 -21.07 1.66
C LEU A 893 -5.03 -21.71 1.11
N VAL A 894 -5.89 -20.91 0.47
CA VAL A 894 -7.12 -21.42 -0.16
C VAL A 894 -6.77 -22.33 -1.34
N VAL A 895 -5.82 -21.91 -2.18
CA VAL A 895 -5.30 -22.71 -3.29
C VAL A 895 -4.68 -24.02 -2.80
N ARG A 896 -3.87 -23.97 -1.73
CA ARG A 896 -3.28 -25.16 -1.10
C ARG A 896 -4.36 -26.18 -0.70
N LEU A 897 -5.42 -25.72 -0.04
CA LEU A 897 -6.54 -26.59 0.37
C LEU A 897 -7.35 -27.07 -0.84
N ALA A 898 -7.60 -26.20 -1.82
CA ALA A 898 -8.33 -26.54 -3.04
C ALA A 898 -7.64 -27.65 -3.84
N VAL A 899 -6.31 -27.55 -4.01
CA VAL A 899 -5.51 -28.56 -4.69
C VAL A 899 -5.53 -29.87 -3.93
N ALA A 900 -5.40 -29.83 -2.59
CA ALA A 900 -5.47 -31.04 -1.78
C ALA A 900 -6.83 -31.76 -1.94
N LEU A 901 -7.93 -31.01 -1.82
CA LEU A 901 -9.27 -31.54 -2.03
C LEU A 901 -9.42 -32.09 -3.45
N ALA A 902 -8.99 -31.36 -4.47
CA ALA A 902 -9.13 -31.75 -5.86
C ALA A 902 -8.34 -33.01 -6.23
N LEU A 903 -7.13 -33.18 -5.70
CA LEU A 903 -6.31 -34.38 -5.90
C LEU A 903 -6.94 -35.62 -5.26
N TYR A 904 -7.52 -35.47 -4.06
CA TYR A 904 -8.27 -36.53 -3.39
C TYR A 904 -9.55 -36.89 -4.17
N ASN A 905 -10.32 -35.86 -4.50
CA ASN A 905 -11.59 -35.93 -5.20
C ASN A 905 -11.41 -36.62 -6.58
N SER A 906 -10.42 -36.23 -7.37
CA SER A 906 -10.09 -36.85 -8.66
C SER A 906 -9.47 -38.26 -8.58
N LYS A 907 -9.34 -38.84 -7.37
CA LYS A 907 -8.72 -40.15 -7.11
C LYS A 907 -7.25 -40.24 -7.55
N LEU A 908 -6.59 -39.09 -7.77
CA LEU A 908 -5.16 -39.02 -8.11
C LEU A 908 -4.27 -39.17 -6.87
N GLU A 909 -4.81 -38.89 -5.69
CA GLU A 909 -4.17 -39.05 -4.38
C GLU A 909 -5.14 -39.63 -3.34
N SER A 910 -4.59 -40.22 -2.28
CA SER A 910 -5.35 -40.67 -1.12
C SER A 910 -5.71 -39.51 -0.18
N SER A 911 -6.39 -39.81 0.93
CA SER A 911 -6.73 -38.84 1.97
C SER A 911 -5.54 -38.12 2.63
N ASP A 912 -4.34 -38.70 2.53
CA ASP A 912 -3.07 -38.07 2.91
C ASP A 912 -2.39 -37.52 1.65
N VAL A 913 -2.69 -36.26 1.35
CA VAL A 913 -2.23 -35.59 0.13
C VAL A 913 -0.89 -34.92 0.38
N LEU A 914 0.07 -35.16 -0.51
CA LEU A 914 1.40 -34.53 -0.49
C LEU A 914 1.73 -34.00 -1.89
N PHE A 915 2.14 -32.74 -1.97
CA PHE A 915 2.68 -32.11 -3.18
C PHE A 915 3.79 -31.13 -2.82
N GLY A 916 4.65 -30.79 -3.77
CA GLY A 916 5.60 -29.70 -3.64
C GLY A 916 4.94 -28.39 -4.04
N MET A 917 5.13 -27.32 -3.26
CA MET A 917 4.66 -25.98 -3.61
C MET A 917 5.85 -25.03 -3.75
N THR A 918 5.85 -24.22 -4.81
CA THR A 918 6.92 -23.25 -5.06
C THR A 918 6.79 -22.03 -4.16
N ARG A 919 7.92 -21.50 -3.71
CA ARG A 919 8.07 -20.18 -3.07
C ARG A 919 9.16 -19.37 -3.75
N SER A 920 9.09 -18.05 -3.64
CA SER A 920 10.08 -17.14 -4.23
C SER A 920 11.50 -17.41 -3.71
N GLY A 921 11.63 -17.76 -2.42
CA GLY A 921 12.93 -17.97 -1.77
C GLY A 921 13.75 -16.69 -1.57
N ARG A 922 13.17 -15.53 -1.91
CA ARG A 922 13.71 -14.17 -1.66
C ARG A 922 13.28 -13.59 -0.32
N GLU A 923 12.58 -14.39 0.47
CA GLU A 923 12.22 -14.09 1.87
C GLU A 923 13.42 -14.26 2.81
N VAL A 924 14.56 -14.74 2.29
CA VAL A 924 15.83 -14.87 3.03
C VAL A 924 16.25 -13.49 3.52
N GLU A 925 16.44 -13.40 4.84
CA GLU A 925 17.10 -12.26 5.45
C GLU A 925 18.59 -12.33 5.06
N LEU A 926 19.00 -11.50 4.10
CA LEU A 926 20.40 -11.36 3.75
C LEU A 926 21.03 -10.49 4.81
N ASP A 927 21.90 -11.12 5.60
CA ASP A 927 22.75 -10.56 6.66
C ASP A 927 22.02 -9.65 7.71
N GLY A 928 20.69 -9.63 7.75
CA GLY A 928 19.87 -8.87 8.70
C GLY A 928 18.86 -7.88 8.09
N ILE A 929 18.75 -7.80 6.75
CA ILE A 929 17.81 -6.92 6.02
C ILE A 929 16.77 -7.78 5.32
N ARG A 930 15.50 -7.60 5.70
CA ARG A 930 14.37 -8.16 4.97
C ARG A 930 14.15 -7.40 3.66
N GLY A 931 13.96 -8.13 2.57
CA GLY A 931 13.69 -7.57 1.24
C GLY A 931 14.93 -7.31 0.37
N ALA A 932 16.16 -7.42 0.89
CA ALA A 932 17.38 -7.23 0.08
C ALA A 932 17.55 -8.29 -1.04
N ALA A 933 16.93 -9.47 -0.89
CA ALA A 933 16.95 -10.52 -1.90
C ALA A 933 15.94 -10.31 -3.04
N GLU A 934 15.05 -9.31 -2.94
CA GLU A 934 14.02 -9.02 -3.96
C GLU A 934 14.63 -8.58 -5.32
N GLU A 935 15.83 -8.00 -5.30
CA GLU A 935 16.51 -7.46 -6.48
C GLU A 935 17.54 -8.42 -7.09
N ILE A 936 17.73 -9.61 -6.50
CA ILE A 936 18.78 -10.54 -6.93
C ILE A 936 18.44 -11.19 -8.28
N ILE A 937 19.39 -11.17 -9.22
CA ILE A 937 19.27 -11.91 -10.49
C ILE A 937 19.87 -13.30 -10.32
N GLY A 938 19.03 -14.34 -10.33
CA GLY A 938 19.46 -15.73 -10.23
C GLY A 938 18.38 -16.67 -9.68
N CYS A 939 18.64 -17.97 -9.67
CA CYS A 939 17.69 -18.98 -9.19
C CYS A 939 17.52 -18.93 -7.66
N CYS A 940 16.46 -18.29 -7.17
CA CYS A 940 16.13 -18.19 -5.75
C CYS A 940 14.96 -19.08 -5.34
N VAL A 941 14.15 -19.52 -6.32
CA VAL A 941 12.95 -20.35 -6.10
C VAL A 941 13.21 -21.56 -5.19
N LEU A 942 12.28 -21.82 -4.28
CA LEU A 942 12.26 -22.97 -3.39
C LEU A 942 11.06 -23.85 -3.69
N VAL A 943 11.20 -25.16 -3.50
CA VAL A 943 10.09 -26.11 -3.52
C VAL A 943 10.00 -26.75 -2.15
N LEU A 944 8.89 -26.53 -1.45
CA LEU A 944 8.65 -27.07 -0.11
C LEU A 944 7.53 -28.12 -0.14
N PRO A 945 7.65 -29.19 0.65
CA PRO A 945 6.62 -30.22 0.71
C PRO A 945 5.43 -29.74 1.53
N ILE A 946 4.25 -29.83 0.94
CA ILE A 946 2.98 -29.48 1.56
C ILE A 946 2.17 -30.75 1.74
N ARG A 947 1.85 -31.07 3.00
CA ARG A 947 1.04 -32.22 3.38
C ARG A 947 -0.29 -31.78 3.97
N THR A 948 -1.37 -32.40 3.52
CA THR A 948 -2.74 -32.15 4.00
C THR A 948 -3.43 -33.50 4.23
N ARG A 949 -3.87 -33.74 5.46
CA ARG A 949 -4.59 -34.97 5.86
C ARG A 949 -6.09 -34.70 5.95
N LEU A 950 -6.87 -35.29 5.05
CA LEU A 950 -8.32 -35.09 4.95
C LEU A 950 -9.14 -36.08 5.81
N GLU A 951 -8.52 -37.16 6.29
CA GLU A 951 -9.22 -38.29 6.95
C GLU A 951 -9.27 -38.26 8.49
N ILE A 952 -8.68 -37.27 9.15
CA ILE A 952 -8.87 -37.14 10.60
C ILE A 952 -10.34 -36.74 10.81
N TYR A 953 -11.14 -37.55 11.51
CA TYR A 953 -12.56 -37.28 11.83
C TYR A 953 -12.85 -35.85 12.33
N ARG A 954 -11.83 -35.16 12.85
CA ARG A 954 -11.84 -33.75 13.22
C ARG A 954 -11.91 -32.80 12.01
N ALA A 955 -11.09 -33.01 10.97
CA ALA A 955 -10.99 -32.11 9.82
C ALA A 955 -12.28 -32.05 8.98
N LYS A 956 -13.02 -33.17 8.87
CA LYS A 956 -14.31 -33.22 8.15
C LYS A 956 -15.40 -32.35 8.79
N LYS A 957 -15.37 -32.22 10.12
CA LYS A 957 -16.34 -31.46 10.93
C LYS A 957 -15.91 -30.01 11.19
N MET A 958 -14.74 -29.61 10.71
CA MET A 958 -14.28 -28.24 10.80
C MET A 958 -14.87 -27.42 9.65
N SER A 959 -15.18 -26.17 9.93
CA SER A 959 -15.47 -25.18 8.91
C SER A 959 -14.22 -24.89 8.06
N VAL A 960 -14.44 -24.40 6.84
CA VAL A 960 -13.35 -24.01 5.93
C VAL A 960 -12.39 -23.02 6.60
N ILE A 961 -12.91 -22.04 7.35
CA ILE A 961 -12.06 -21.05 8.02
C ILE A 961 -11.17 -21.67 9.10
N GLU A 962 -11.66 -22.62 9.88
CA GLU A 962 -10.86 -23.28 10.93
C GLU A 962 -9.67 -24.04 10.34
N VAL A 963 -9.88 -24.74 9.21
CA VAL A 963 -8.80 -25.44 8.51
C VAL A 963 -7.79 -24.46 7.90
N LEU A 964 -8.25 -23.34 7.34
CA LEU A 964 -7.36 -22.32 6.79
C LEU A 964 -6.52 -21.64 7.88
N VAL A 965 -7.07 -21.41 9.07
CA VAL A 965 -6.33 -20.90 10.23
C VAL A 965 -5.30 -21.93 10.72
N GLU A 966 -5.64 -23.22 10.76
CA GLU A 966 -4.68 -24.28 11.10
C GLU A 966 -3.54 -24.36 10.07
N GLN A 967 -3.86 -24.29 8.77
CA GLN A 967 -2.86 -24.24 7.71
C GLN A 967 -1.98 -22.99 7.82
N GLN A 968 -2.54 -21.84 8.19
CA GLN A 968 -1.77 -20.62 8.42
C GLN A 968 -0.74 -20.80 9.54
N GLN A 969 -1.12 -21.46 10.64
CA GLN A 969 -0.18 -21.76 11.73
C GLN A 969 0.92 -22.73 11.28
N SER A 970 0.58 -23.77 10.51
CA SER A 970 1.57 -24.66 9.90
C SER A 970 2.51 -23.92 8.95
N GLU A 971 2.01 -22.92 8.22
CA GLU A 971 2.80 -22.13 7.28
C GLU A 971 3.87 -21.31 8.01
N ILE A 972 3.52 -20.72 9.15
CA ILE A 972 4.45 -19.96 10.01
C ILE A 972 5.60 -20.85 10.51
N GLU A 973 5.33 -22.11 10.84
CA GLU A 973 6.38 -23.04 11.25
C GLU A 973 7.23 -23.52 10.06
N ILE A 974 6.62 -23.80 8.90
CA ILE A 974 7.35 -24.12 7.66
C ILE A 974 8.32 -23.00 7.29
N GLU A 975 7.88 -21.73 7.42
CA GLU A 975 8.69 -20.54 7.11
C GLU A 975 9.99 -20.48 7.93
N LYS A 976 9.97 -20.92 9.21
CA LYS A 976 11.17 -20.98 10.06
C LYS A 976 12.17 -22.04 9.59
N HIS A 977 11.71 -23.05 8.85
CA HIS A 977 12.49 -24.22 8.41
C HIS A 977 12.62 -24.32 6.89
N GLN A 978 12.32 -23.25 6.15
CA GLN A 978 12.26 -23.22 4.69
C GLN A 978 13.64 -23.26 4.00
N MET A 979 14.73 -23.03 4.73
CA MET A 979 16.10 -23.00 4.19
C MET A 979 16.65 -24.41 3.92
N VAL A 980 15.93 -25.18 3.11
CA VAL A 980 16.25 -26.56 2.73
C VAL A 980 15.83 -26.81 1.29
N SER A 981 16.53 -27.71 0.60
CA SER A 981 16.05 -28.23 -0.68
C SER A 981 15.09 -29.40 -0.50
N ILE A 982 14.20 -29.58 -1.47
CA ILE A 982 13.29 -30.74 -1.51
C ILE A 982 14.04 -32.08 -1.51
N GLY A 983 15.22 -32.14 -2.13
CA GLY A 983 16.07 -33.33 -2.11
C GLY A 983 16.67 -33.62 -0.73
N GLN A 984 17.08 -32.57 0.01
CA GLN A 984 17.55 -32.74 1.40
C GLN A 984 16.45 -33.25 2.32
N VAL A 985 15.24 -32.69 2.22
CA VAL A 985 14.09 -33.13 3.01
C VAL A 985 13.76 -34.60 2.71
N GLY A 986 13.74 -34.99 1.43
CA GLY A 986 13.58 -36.38 1.02
C GLY A 986 14.57 -37.32 1.68
N ARG A 987 15.87 -36.96 1.66
CA ARG A 987 16.93 -37.72 2.33
C ARG A 987 16.70 -37.92 3.82
N TRP A 988 16.12 -36.95 4.52
CA TRP A 988 15.87 -37.05 5.95
C TRP A 988 14.63 -37.86 6.31
N VAL A 989 13.60 -37.82 5.45
CA VAL A 989 12.28 -38.40 5.73
C VAL A 989 12.15 -39.79 5.13
N THR A 990 12.45 -39.94 3.84
CA THR A 990 12.24 -41.18 3.09
C THR A 990 13.55 -41.88 2.74
N GLY A 991 14.70 -41.23 2.93
CA GLY A 991 16.03 -41.75 2.59
C GLY A 991 16.45 -41.38 1.16
N PHE A 992 17.26 -42.20 0.51
CA PHE A 992 17.68 -41.93 -0.88
C PHE A 992 16.56 -42.24 -1.88
N GLY A 993 16.45 -41.41 -2.92
CA GLY A 993 15.51 -41.59 -4.02
C GLY A 993 14.43 -40.51 -4.11
N GLN A 994 13.62 -40.64 -5.14
CA GLN A 994 12.56 -39.71 -5.51
C GLN A 994 11.32 -39.89 -4.60
N TRP A 995 10.63 -38.80 -4.24
CA TRP A 995 9.58 -38.85 -3.21
C TRP A 995 8.39 -37.89 -3.36
N ILE A 996 8.47 -36.89 -4.24
CA ILE A 996 7.36 -35.99 -4.60
C ILE A 996 7.20 -35.96 -6.11
N ASN A 997 6.00 -36.23 -6.60
CA ASN A 997 5.69 -36.29 -8.02
C ASN A 997 4.61 -35.30 -8.46
N ILE A 998 4.13 -34.42 -7.57
CA ILE A 998 3.17 -33.36 -7.90
C ILE A 998 3.80 -32.02 -7.50
N LEU A 999 3.81 -31.06 -8.42
CA LEU A 999 4.25 -29.69 -8.17
C LEU A 999 3.07 -28.73 -8.31
N VAL A 1000 3.01 -27.72 -7.44
CA VAL A 1000 2.01 -26.64 -7.47
C VAL A 1000 2.73 -25.30 -7.48
N THR A 1001 2.40 -24.46 -8.44
CA THR A 1001 2.94 -23.11 -8.60
C THR A 1001 1.79 -22.12 -8.54
N LEU A 1002 1.93 -21.06 -7.73
CA LEU A 1002 0.99 -19.95 -7.68
C LEU A 1002 1.69 -18.69 -8.14
N GLN A 1003 1.14 -18.03 -9.16
CA GLN A 1003 1.66 -16.76 -9.68
C GLN A 1003 0.60 -15.67 -9.57
N SER A 1004 1.02 -14.50 -9.08
CA SER A 1004 0.20 -13.29 -9.06
C SER A 1004 0.79 -12.26 -10.00
N TRP A 1005 -0.04 -11.65 -10.85
CA TRP A 1005 0.40 -10.60 -11.75
C TRP A 1005 0.72 -9.29 -11.00
N ASP A 1006 1.84 -8.65 -11.31
CA ASP A 1006 2.16 -7.30 -10.79
C ASP A 1006 1.47 -6.22 -11.64
N LYS A 1007 0.60 -5.44 -11.00
CA LYS A 1007 -0.25 -4.38 -11.58
C LYS A 1007 0.56 -3.25 -12.24
N ASN A 1008 1.87 -3.14 -11.99
CA ASN A 1008 2.71 -2.07 -12.52
C ASN A 1008 3.33 -2.35 -13.90
N ARG A 1009 3.03 -3.48 -14.55
CA ARG A 1009 3.74 -3.93 -15.77
C ARG A 1009 3.57 -3.05 -17.02
N HIS A 1010 2.56 -2.18 -17.10
CA HIS A 1010 2.17 -1.50 -18.36
C HIS A 1010 2.36 0.02 -18.44
N GLN A 1011 3.03 0.66 -17.47
CA GLN A 1011 3.19 2.13 -17.55
C GLN A 1011 4.21 2.61 -18.58
N VAL A 1012 5.05 1.72 -19.14
CA VAL A 1012 6.13 2.10 -20.08
C VAL A 1012 6.25 1.12 -21.23
N ARG A 1013 6.40 1.64 -22.46
CA ARG A 1013 6.58 0.83 -23.68
C ARG A 1013 7.84 -0.04 -23.57
N GLN A 1014 7.66 -1.36 -23.60
CA GLN A 1014 8.74 -2.35 -23.54
C GLN A 1014 9.21 -2.76 -24.95
N PRO A 1015 10.49 -3.19 -25.12
CA PRO A 1015 10.99 -3.68 -26.39
C PRO A 1015 10.46 -5.06 -26.78
N ILE A 1016 9.99 -5.82 -25.79
CA ILE A 1016 9.49 -7.17 -25.92
C ILE A 1016 8.11 -7.23 -25.27
N ARG A 1017 7.15 -7.80 -25.98
CA ARG A 1017 5.79 -8.02 -25.48
C ARG A 1017 5.81 -9.10 -24.40
N GLN A 1018 5.15 -8.81 -23.28
CA GLN A 1018 4.91 -9.76 -22.21
C GLN A 1018 3.40 -10.01 -22.06
N PRO A 1019 2.97 -11.20 -21.60
CA PRO A 1019 3.78 -12.42 -21.37
C PRO A 1019 4.37 -13.01 -22.67
N PRO A 1020 5.25 -14.03 -22.63
CA PRO A 1020 5.70 -14.73 -23.84
C PRO A 1020 4.51 -15.33 -24.60
N ASP A 1021 4.63 -15.42 -25.93
CA ASP A 1021 3.64 -16.05 -26.79
C ASP A 1021 3.60 -17.58 -26.59
N GLN A 1022 4.77 -18.16 -26.27
CA GLN A 1022 4.95 -19.59 -26.00
C GLN A 1022 6.04 -19.75 -24.95
N LEU A 1023 5.81 -20.61 -23.95
CA LEU A 1023 6.79 -21.01 -22.95
C LEU A 1023 6.81 -22.53 -22.87
N GLU A 1024 7.97 -23.13 -23.07
CA GLU A 1024 8.16 -24.57 -22.92
C GLU A 1024 9.24 -24.87 -21.88
N MET A 1025 8.89 -25.71 -20.91
CA MET A 1025 9.82 -26.20 -19.91
C MET A 1025 9.39 -27.58 -19.41
N PRO A 1026 10.02 -28.68 -19.90
CA PRO A 1026 9.75 -30.01 -19.37
C PRO A 1026 10.14 -30.11 -17.89
N SER A 1027 9.28 -30.71 -17.07
CA SER A 1027 9.49 -30.89 -15.62
C SER A 1027 9.52 -32.37 -15.23
N PRO A 1028 10.20 -32.76 -14.14
CA PRO A 1028 10.36 -34.17 -13.74
C PRO A 1028 9.16 -34.75 -12.96
N TYR A 1029 8.06 -33.99 -12.84
CA TYR A 1029 6.90 -34.32 -12.01
C TYR A 1029 5.83 -35.08 -12.81
N LYS A 1030 5.05 -35.94 -12.15
CA LYS A 1030 3.88 -36.62 -12.75
C LYS A 1030 2.84 -35.60 -13.19
N LEU A 1031 2.62 -34.60 -12.34
CA LEU A 1031 1.68 -33.49 -12.52
C LEU A 1031 2.34 -32.20 -12.05
N SER A 1032 2.23 -31.12 -12.83
CA SER A 1032 2.53 -29.76 -12.39
C SER A 1032 1.29 -28.90 -12.58
N ILE A 1033 0.80 -28.31 -11.51
CA ILE A 1033 -0.41 -27.48 -11.48
C ILE A 1033 0.02 -26.03 -11.31
N GLU A 1034 -0.12 -25.23 -12.33
CA GLU A 1034 0.15 -23.79 -12.29
C GLU A 1034 -1.17 -23.03 -12.18
N ILE A 1035 -1.26 -22.21 -11.15
CA ILE A 1035 -2.42 -21.38 -10.84
C ILE A 1035 -1.97 -19.94 -11.01
N ILE A 1036 -2.52 -19.28 -12.02
CA ILE A 1036 -2.11 -17.96 -12.45
C ILE A 1036 -3.29 -17.04 -12.26
N MET A 1037 -3.14 -16.07 -11.37
CA MET A 1037 -4.07 -14.96 -11.23
C MET A 1037 -3.84 -14.06 -12.46
N GLU A 1038 -4.79 -14.05 -13.40
CA GLU A 1038 -4.62 -13.33 -14.67
C GLU A 1038 -4.66 -11.83 -14.45
N GLU A 1039 -4.22 -11.08 -15.48
CA GLU A 1039 -4.26 -9.63 -15.46
C GLU A 1039 -5.64 -9.17 -15.05
N ASP A 1040 -6.74 -9.64 -15.67
CA ASP A 1040 -8.10 -9.13 -15.48
C ASP A 1040 -8.67 -9.03 -14.05
N LEU A 1041 -8.02 -9.61 -13.04
CA LEU A 1041 -8.42 -9.69 -11.63
C LEU A 1041 -9.76 -10.38 -11.38
N GLU A 1042 -10.28 -11.04 -12.39
CA GLU A 1042 -11.52 -11.79 -12.31
C GLU A 1042 -11.23 -13.28 -12.49
N THR A 1043 -10.26 -13.60 -13.33
CA THR A 1043 -10.00 -14.93 -13.84
C THR A 1043 -8.73 -15.52 -13.24
N VAL A 1044 -8.87 -16.73 -12.73
CA VAL A 1044 -7.75 -17.60 -12.39
C VAL A 1044 -7.58 -18.60 -13.52
N ARG A 1045 -6.40 -18.62 -14.14
CA ARG A 1045 -6.01 -19.66 -15.09
C ARG A 1045 -5.37 -20.83 -14.35
N LEU A 1046 -5.85 -22.03 -14.67
CA LEU A 1046 -5.40 -23.30 -14.14
C LEU A 1046 -4.75 -24.08 -15.27
N ASP A 1047 -3.43 -24.17 -15.26
CA ASP A 1047 -2.67 -24.95 -16.23
C ASP A 1047 -2.18 -26.24 -15.55
N VAL A 1048 -2.63 -27.40 -16.04
CA VAL A 1048 -2.18 -28.70 -15.53
C VAL A 1048 -1.30 -29.35 -16.59
N PHE A 1049 -0.01 -29.41 -16.28
CA PHE A 1049 0.98 -30.13 -17.06
C PHE A 1049 1.09 -31.57 -16.55
N TYR A 1050 1.09 -32.55 -17.45
CA TYR A 1050 1.09 -33.97 -17.07
C TYR A 1050 1.85 -34.85 -18.07
N ASP A 1051 2.28 -36.00 -17.57
CA ASP A 1051 2.85 -37.08 -18.38
C ASP A 1051 1.74 -38.07 -18.77
N THR A 1052 1.50 -38.20 -20.07
CA THR A 1052 0.44 -39.08 -20.63
C THR A 1052 0.70 -40.56 -20.40
N SER A 1053 1.94 -40.97 -20.07
CA SER A 1053 2.24 -42.35 -19.68
C SER A 1053 1.80 -42.67 -18.24
N ALA A 1054 1.55 -41.64 -17.42
CA ALA A 1054 1.27 -41.79 -15.99
C ALA A 1054 -0.12 -41.30 -15.58
N VAL A 1055 -0.71 -40.37 -16.34
CA VAL A 1055 -2.03 -39.80 -16.06
C VAL A 1055 -2.83 -39.69 -17.36
N GLU A 1056 -4.07 -40.20 -17.35
CA GLU A 1056 -4.94 -40.13 -18.51
C GLU A 1056 -5.58 -38.74 -18.67
N PHE A 1057 -5.91 -38.37 -19.91
CA PHE A 1057 -6.58 -37.09 -20.22
C PHE A 1057 -7.86 -36.88 -19.41
N THR A 1058 -8.66 -37.94 -19.23
CA THR A 1058 -9.93 -37.94 -18.48
C THR A 1058 -9.70 -37.61 -17.01
N GLN A 1059 -8.64 -38.15 -16.39
CA GLN A 1059 -8.29 -37.88 -15.00
C GLN A 1059 -7.85 -36.42 -14.80
N VAL A 1060 -7.14 -35.84 -15.77
CA VAL A 1060 -6.75 -34.42 -15.73
C VAL A 1060 -7.96 -33.50 -15.88
N SER A 1061 -8.90 -33.84 -16.77
CA SER A 1061 -10.16 -33.11 -16.87
C SER A 1061 -10.93 -33.14 -15.56
N CYS A 1062 -11.05 -34.33 -14.94
CA CYS A 1062 -11.68 -34.47 -13.63
C CYS A 1062 -10.96 -33.67 -12.53
N LEU A 1063 -9.63 -33.60 -12.55
CA LEU A 1063 -8.86 -32.76 -11.63
C LEU A 1063 -9.18 -31.27 -11.81
N LEU A 1064 -9.27 -30.78 -13.06
CA LEU A 1064 -9.65 -29.40 -13.35
C LEU A 1064 -11.09 -29.10 -12.90
N ASP A 1065 -12.03 -30.02 -13.11
CA ASP A 1065 -13.40 -29.93 -12.58
C ASP A 1065 -13.38 -29.85 -11.05
N ALA A 1066 -12.63 -30.75 -10.41
CA ALA A 1066 -12.50 -30.84 -8.96
C ALA A 1066 -11.90 -29.55 -8.35
N LEU A 1067 -10.86 -29.00 -8.98
CA LEU A 1067 -10.21 -27.75 -8.58
C LEU A 1067 -11.20 -26.60 -8.60
N GLN A 1068 -11.97 -26.48 -9.68
CA GLN A 1068 -12.97 -25.43 -9.83
C GLN A 1068 -14.09 -25.55 -8.79
N VAL A 1069 -14.58 -26.77 -8.53
CA VAL A 1069 -15.59 -27.02 -7.49
C VAL A 1069 -15.03 -26.68 -6.10
N ALA A 1070 -13.81 -27.13 -5.79
CA ALA A 1070 -13.16 -26.85 -4.51
C ALA A 1070 -12.95 -25.34 -4.32
N MET A 1071 -12.43 -24.62 -5.32
CA MET A 1071 -12.26 -23.17 -5.23
C MET A 1071 -13.59 -22.42 -5.01
N ASN A 1072 -14.67 -22.84 -5.69
CA ASN A 1072 -16.01 -22.27 -5.47
C ASN A 1072 -16.53 -22.51 -4.05
N GLY A 1073 -16.34 -23.73 -3.54
CA GLY A 1073 -16.84 -24.12 -2.22
C GLY A 1073 -16.06 -23.47 -1.08
N LEU A 1074 -14.73 -23.37 -1.19
CA LEU A 1074 -13.85 -22.79 -0.18
C LEU A 1074 -14.00 -21.27 -0.01
N ILE A 1075 -14.64 -20.58 -0.94
CA ILE A 1075 -15.02 -19.15 -0.77
C ILE A 1075 -16.09 -19.01 0.33
N HIS A 1076 -16.91 -20.03 0.56
CA HIS A 1076 -17.94 -20.03 1.60
C HIS A 1076 -17.36 -20.55 2.92
N THR A 1077 -16.69 -19.66 3.65
CA THR A 1077 -15.88 -19.97 4.84
C THR A 1077 -16.62 -20.66 6.00
N GLU A 1078 -17.95 -20.53 6.06
CA GLU A 1078 -18.81 -21.15 7.07
C GLU A 1078 -19.16 -22.62 6.76
N ARG A 1079 -18.96 -23.07 5.52
CA ARG A 1079 -19.25 -24.47 5.14
C ARG A 1079 -18.30 -25.43 5.82
N LEU A 1080 -18.80 -26.63 6.11
CA LEU A 1080 -17.95 -27.73 6.57
C LEU A 1080 -17.08 -28.26 5.44
N ILE A 1081 -15.88 -28.75 5.78
CA ILE A 1081 -14.98 -29.37 4.80
C ILE A 1081 -15.63 -30.59 4.14
N GLU A 1082 -16.45 -31.36 4.87
CA GLU A 1082 -17.16 -32.51 4.32
C GLU A 1082 -18.11 -32.15 3.17
N GLU A 1083 -18.67 -30.93 3.14
CA GLU A 1083 -19.52 -30.44 2.05
C GLU A 1083 -18.74 -30.18 0.75
N ASN A 1084 -17.40 -30.18 0.81
CA ASN A 1084 -16.50 -30.02 -0.33
C ASN A 1084 -15.90 -31.37 -0.80
N LEU A 1085 -16.22 -32.46 -0.10
CA LEU A 1085 -15.84 -33.83 -0.49
C LEU A 1085 -16.92 -34.39 -1.43
N ILE A 1086 -16.51 -34.84 -2.61
CA ILE A 1086 -17.43 -35.41 -3.59
C ILE A 1086 -17.47 -36.91 -3.36
N GLU A 1087 -18.42 -37.40 -2.54
CA GLU A 1087 -18.50 -38.83 -2.19
C GLU A 1087 -18.98 -39.73 -3.34
N LYS A 1088 -19.47 -39.18 -4.46
CA LYS A 1088 -19.86 -39.97 -5.65
C LYS A 1088 -19.53 -39.23 -6.96
N TRP A 1089 -18.42 -39.62 -7.59
CA TRP A 1089 -18.04 -39.12 -8.92
C TRP A 1089 -18.79 -39.79 -10.07
N ASP A 1090 -19.39 -40.96 -9.83
CA ASP A 1090 -19.92 -41.83 -10.89
C ASP A 1090 -21.19 -41.24 -11.57
N GLU A 1091 -21.80 -40.20 -10.99
CA GLU A 1091 -22.97 -39.50 -11.58
C GLU A 1091 -22.61 -38.31 -12.49
N ILE A 1092 -21.35 -37.85 -12.49
CA ILE A 1092 -20.93 -36.68 -13.31
C ILE A 1092 -20.51 -37.10 -14.73
N GLN A 1093 -20.19 -38.39 -14.96
CA GLN A 1093 -19.82 -38.88 -16.30
C GLN A 1093 -20.97 -38.92 -17.32
N GLU A 1094 -22.23 -38.76 -16.91
CA GLU A 1094 -23.36 -38.77 -17.85
C GLU A 1094 -23.76 -37.38 -18.38
N ASN A 1095 -23.26 -36.28 -17.80
CA ASN A 1095 -23.88 -34.98 -18.06
C ASN A 1095 -23.04 -33.89 -18.70
N ASP A 1096 -21.73 -34.02 -18.91
CA ASP A 1096 -21.03 -33.03 -19.74
C ASP A 1096 -19.72 -33.61 -20.31
N SER A 1097 -19.67 -33.77 -21.62
CA SER A 1097 -18.43 -33.77 -22.41
C SER A 1097 -18.45 -32.54 -23.33
N PRO A 1098 -17.32 -31.86 -23.54
CA PRO A 1098 -17.28 -30.43 -23.83
C PRO A 1098 -17.16 -30.10 -25.32
N VAL A 1099 -17.77 -28.97 -25.68
CA VAL A 1099 -17.42 -28.04 -26.77
C VAL A 1099 -17.33 -28.63 -28.18
N ASP A 1100 -18.33 -28.33 -29.02
CA ASP A 1100 -18.07 -27.96 -30.41
C ASP A 1100 -19.07 -26.91 -30.94
N GLU A 1101 -18.47 -25.89 -31.52
CA GLU A 1101 -18.85 -25.15 -32.71
C GLU A 1101 -20.12 -24.26 -32.75
N ILE A 1102 -19.82 -23.00 -33.02
CA ILE A 1102 -20.70 -21.95 -33.52
C ILE A 1102 -21.29 -22.38 -34.89
N VAL A 1103 -22.63 -22.45 -34.94
CA VAL A 1103 -23.54 -22.09 -36.07
C VAL A 1103 -24.12 -23.21 -36.98
N ILE A 1104 -25.47 -23.16 -37.07
CA ILE A 1104 -26.43 -23.65 -38.07
C ILE A 1104 -27.32 -24.86 -37.71
N ARG A 1105 -28.63 -24.55 -37.73
CA ARG A 1105 -29.85 -25.32 -38.09
C ARG A 1105 -30.77 -25.84 -36.97
N ASN A 1106 -31.85 -25.07 -36.89
CA ASN A 1106 -33.17 -25.33 -36.33
C ASN A 1106 -33.69 -26.76 -36.47
N ASP A 1107 -34.55 -27.02 -35.48
CA ASP A 1107 -35.85 -27.70 -35.56
C ASP A 1107 -35.90 -29.04 -34.80
N GLN A 1108 -37.00 -29.23 -34.04
CA GLN A 1108 -37.41 -30.41 -33.24
C GLN A 1108 -37.41 -30.32 -31.71
N ARG A 1109 -36.78 -29.31 -31.05
CA ARG A 1109 -36.86 -29.17 -29.57
C ARG A 1109 -37.98 -28.28 -29.00
N SER A 1110 -38.95 -27.84 -29.82
CA SER A 1110 -40.00 -26.88 -29.39
C SER A 1110 -41.15 -27.50 -28.58
N ARG A 1111 -41.47 -28.79 -28.74
CA ARG A 1111 -42.71 -29.36 -28.16
C ARG A 1111 -42.66 -29.76 -26.68
N TYR A 1112 -41.48 -29.98 -26.09
CA TYR A 1112 -41.36 -30.41 -24.69
C TYR A 1112 -41.11 -29.26 -23.69
N LYS A 1113 -40.51 -28.13 -24.13
CA LYS A 1113 -40.34 -26.94 -23.27
C LYS A 1113 -41.67 -26.22 -23.00
N GLU A 1114 -42.57 -26.16 -23.98
CA GLU A 1114 -43.82 -25.39 -23.87
C GLU A 1114 -44.75 -25.85 -22.75
N LYS A 1115 -44.82 -27.17 -22.47
CA LYS A 1115 -45.74 -27.71 -21.46
C LYS A 1115 -45.29 -27.39 -20.02
N TRP A 1116 -43.99 -27.30 -19.78
CA TRP A 1116 -43.41 -27.01 -18.46
C TRP A 1116 -43.36 -25.51 -18.14
N THR A 1117 -43.08 -24.66 -19.13
CA THR A 1117 -43.10 -23.19 -18.96
C THR A 1117 -44.50 -22.62 -18.74
N ARG A 1118 -45.57 -23.28 -19.22
CA ARG A 1118 -46.96 -22.81 -19.05
C ARG A 1118 -47.42 -22.87 -17.59
N SER A 1119 -47.11 -23.96 -16.88
CA SER A 1119 -47.48 -24.17 -15.46
C SER A 1119 -46.81 -23.16 -14.51
N LYS A 1120 -45.53 -22.83 -14.72
CA LYS A 1120 -44.79 -21.88 -13.87
C LYS A 1120 -45.30 -20.44 -14.03
N LYS A 1121 -45.66 -20.03 -15.25
CA LYS A 1121 -46.12 -18.66 -15.53
C LYS A 1121 -47.50 -18.40 -14.92
N GLU A 1122 -48.42 -19.36 -15.00
CA GLU A 1122 -49.75 -19.28 -14.38
C GLU A 1122 -49.68 -19.19 -12.84
N MET A 1123 -48.79 -19.97 -12.22
CA MET A 1123 -48.64 -19.99 -10.76
C MET A 1123 -48.09 -18.65 -10.23
N ILE A 1124 -47.12 -18.07 -10.93
CA ILE A 1124 -46.55 -16.75 -10.63
C ILE A 1124 -47.63 -15.65 -10.77
N GLU A 1125 -48.42 -15.71 -11.84
CA GLU A 1125 -49.43 -14.69 -12.11
C GLU A 1125 -50.58 -14.74 -11.09
N LYS A 1126 -50.98 -15.95 -10.67
CA LYS A 1126 -51.96 -16.16 -9.60
C LYS A 1126 -51.46 -15.64 -8.25
N MET A 1127 -50.19 -15.88 -7.93
CA MET A 1127 -49.57 -15.35 -6.71
C MET A 1127 -49.45 -13.83 -6.70
N LYS A 1128 -49.10 -13.22 -7.84
CA LYS A 1128 -49.09 -11.76 -7.96
C LYS A 1128 -50.47 -11.15 -7.69
N ARG A 1129 -51.55 -11.74 -8.21
CA ARG A 1129 -52.93 -11.29 -7.91
C ARG A 1129 -53.27 -11.42 -6.43
N ILE A 1130 -52.92 -12.54 -5.81
CA ILE A 1130 -53.16 -12.75 -4.37
C ILE A 1130 -52.40 -11.69 -3.54
N TRP A 1131 -51.15 -11.39 -3.89
CA TRP A 1131 -50.38 -10.36 -3.20
C TRP A 1131 -50.96 -8.96 -3.42
N CYS A 1132 -51.46 -8.64 -4.62
CA CYS A 1132 -52.17 -7.40 -4.88
C CYS A 1132 -53.39 -7.24 -3.98
N GLU A 1133 -54.21 -8.29 -3.87
CA GLU A 1133 -55.41 -8.27 -3.05
C GLU A 1133 -55.10 -8.09 -1.56
N VAL A 1134 -54.00 -8.68 -1.08
CA VAL A 1134 -53.64 -8.61 0.34
C VAL A 1134 -52.93 -7.29 0.68
N LEU A 1135 -52.04 -6.82 -0.19
CA LEU A 1135 -51.25 -5.60 0.01
C LEU A 1135 -51.97 -4.32 -0.46
N GLY A 1136 -53.06 -4.46 -1.22
CA GLY A 1136 -53.79 -3.33 -1.83
C GLY A 1136 -52.97 -2.58 -2.88
N GLN A 1137 -52.07 -3.26 -3.60
CA GLN A 1137 -51.16 -2.65 -4.58
C GLN A 1137 -51.41 -3.15 -6.01
N GLU A 1138 -51.06 -2.34 -7.00
CA GLU A 1138 -51.13 -2.71 -8.42
C GLU A 1138 -50.13 -3.82 -8.78
N ILE A 1139 -50.51 -4.71 -9.70
CA ILE A 1139 -49.78 -5.95 -10.05
C ILE A 1139 -48.38 -5.71 -10.61
N GLU A 1140 -48.16 -4.54 -11.18
CA GLU A 1140 -46.88 -4.10 -11.75
C GLU A 1140 -45.84 -3.79 -10.68
N ARG A 1141 -46.26 -3.44 -9.46
CA ARG A 1141 -45.34 -3.16 -8.33
C ARG A 1141 -44.83 -4.43 -7.64
N ILE A 1142 -45.44 -5.59 -7.93
CA ILE A 1142 -45.09 -6.87 -7.31
C ILE A 1142 -44.02 -7.59 -8.14
N GLY A 1143 -42.76 -7.38 -7.76
CA GLY A 1143 -41.59 -8.06 -8.32
C GLY A 1143 -41.31 -9.38 -7.60
N LEU A 1144 -40.97 -10.44 -8.34
CA LEU A 1144 -40.76 -11.80 -7.80
C LEU A 1144 -39.62 -11.86 -6.75
N ASN A 1145 -38.63 -11.03 -6.96
CA ASN A 1145 -37.39 -10.92 -6.20
C ASN A 1145 -37.48 -9.94 -5.01
N LYS A 1146 -38.70 -9.63 -4.54
CA LYS A 1146 -38.94 -8.84 -3.31
C LYS A 1146 -39.80 -9.64 -2.34
N SER A 1147 -39.43 -9.64 -1.06
CA SER A 1147 -40.22 -10.31 -0.02
C SER A 1147 -41.52 -9.56 0.27
N PHE A 1148 -42.53 -10.27 0.80
CA PHE A 1148 -43.85 -9.72 1.10
C PHE A 1148 -43.77 -8.53 2.09
N GLU A 1149 -42.87 -8.59 3.07
CA GLU A 1149 -42.64 -7.54 4.07
C GLU A 1149 -41.99 -6.30 3.43
N ARG A 1150 -41.08 -6.48 2.47
CA ARG A 1150 -40.47 -5.37 1.72
C ARG A 1150 -41.45 -4.64 0.81
N LEU A 1151 -42.57 -5.27 0.46
CA LEU A 1151 -43.66 -4.63 -0.26
C LEU A 1151 -44.69 -3.95 0.68
N GLY A 1152 -44.43 -3.93 1.99
CA GLY A 1152 -45.26 -3.28 3.00
C GLY A 1152 -46.26 -4.20 3.69
N GLY A 1153 -46.12 -5.53 3.55
CA GLY A 1153 -46.95 -6.50 4.25
C GLY A 1153 -46.61 -6.57 5.73
N ASP A 1154 -47.63 -6.50 6.58
CA ASP A 1154 -47.52 -6.72 8.03
C ASP A 1154 -47.95 -8.16 8.40
N SER A 1155 -47.85 -8.51 9.67
CA SER A 1155 -48.22 -9.82 10.19
C SER A 1155 -49.70 -10.16 9.99
N ILE A 1156 -50.61 -9.16 9.97
CA ILE A 1156 -52.04 -9.36 9.67
C ILE A 1156 -52.24 -9.65 8.18
N GLY A 1157 -51.54 -8.93 7.31
CA GLY A 1157 -51.46 -9.18 5.88
C GLY A 1157 -50.91 -10.56 5.59
N LEU A 1158 -49.89 -11.01 6.33
CA LEU A 1158 -49.32 -12.35 6.23
C LEU A 1158 -50.36 -13.44 6.51
N MET A 1159 -51.17 -13.29 7.58
CA MET A 1159 -52.26 -14.23 7.89
C MET A 1159 -53.34 -14.27 6.79
N ARG A 1160 -53.69 -13.12 6.20
CA ARG A 1160 -54.63 -13.04 5.07
C ARG A 1160 -54.04 -13.68 3.81
N LEU A 1161 -52.74 -13.49 3.58
CA LEU A 1161 -52.01 -14.10 2.48
C LEU A 1161 -52.03 -15.62 2.59
N MET A 1162 -51.72 -16.16 3.77
CA MET A 1162 -51.77 -17.61 4.02
C MET A 1162 -53.16 -18.18 3.72
N ARG A 1163 -54.22 -17.55 4.22
CA ARG A 1163 -55.59 -17.99 3.97
C ARG A 1163 -55.95 -17.97 2.49
N LYS A 1164 -55.55 -16.93 1.74
CA LYS A 1164 -55.81 -16.86 0.30
C LYS A 1164 -54.99 -17.86 -0.50
N ILE A 1165 -53.76 -18.16 -0.09
CA ILE A 1165 -52.96 -19.23 -0.71
C ILE A 1165 -53.67 -20.58 -0.48
N GLU A 1166 -54.19 -20.83 0.72
CA GLU A 1166 -54.96 -22.04 1.02
C GLU A 1166 -56.22 -22.13 0.15
N GLU A 1167 -57.02 -21.07 0.06
CA GLU A 1167 -58.24 -21.03 -0.75
C GLU A 1167 -57.98 -21.19 -2.26
N ASN A 1168 -56.81 -20.76 -2.75
CA ASN A 1168 -56.49 -20.76 -4.18
C ASN A 1168 -55.68 -21.98 -4.66
N PHE A 1169 -54.99 -22.67 -3.76
CA PHE A 1169 -54.08 -23.77 -4.09
C PHE A 1169 -54.39 -25.09 -3.36
N LEU A 1170 -55.29 -25.11 -2.37
CA LEU A 1170 -55.84 -26.35 -1.78
C LEU A 1170 -57.30 -26.55 -2.23
N ASN A 1171 -57.67 -27.78 -2.59
CA ASN A 1171 -59.03 -28.09 -3.05
C ASN A 1171 -60.03 -28.15 -1.89
N LYS A 1172 -61.29 -27.80 -2.14
CA LYS A 1172 -62.36 -27.80 -1.10
C LYS A 1172 -62.60 -29.18 -0.46
N ASP A 1173 -62.28 -30.27 -1.14
CA ASP A 1173 -62.36 -31.63 -0.59
C ASP A 1173 -61.25 -31.96 0.42
N ASP A 1174 -60.15 -31.21 0.43
CA ASP A 1174 -59.10 -31.31 1.46
C ASP A 1174 -59.53 -30.62 2.77
N ILE A 1175 -60.62 -29.85 2.77
CA ILE A 1175 -61.18 -29.12 3.92
C ILE A 1175 -62.34 -29.94 4.52
N GLY A 1176 -62.08 -31.22 4.81
CA GLY A 1176 -63.01 -32.08 5.56
C GLY A 1176 -63.31 -31.52 6.95
N LYS A 1177 -64.56 -31.67 7.41
CA LYS A 1177 -65.13 -31.08 8.63
C LYS A 1177 -64.78 -31.80 9.94
N ASP A 1178 -64.02 -32.89 9.92
CA ASP A 1178 -63.65 -33.65 11.13
C ASP A 1178 -62.18 -33.43 11.52
N ASN A 1179 -61.98 -32.82 12.70
CA ASN A 1179 -60.68 -32.51 13.28
C ASN A 1179 -60.05 -33.74 13.94
N THR A 1180 -59.36 -34.58 13.15
CA THR A 1180 -58.44 -35.59 13.68
C THR A 1180 -56.98 -35.13 13.48
N GLU A 1181 -56.11 -35.38 14.46
CA GLU A 1181 -54.69 -34.96 14.43
C GLU A 1181 -53.95 -35.43 13.16
N GLU A 1182 -54.31 -36.60 12.63
CA GLU A 1182 -53.70 -37.14 11.41
C GLU A 1182 -54.06 -36.32 10.16
N GLN A 1183 -55.28 -35.76 10.09
CA GLN A 1183 -55.69 -34.87 9.00
C GLN A 1183 -55.04 -33.49 9.13
N GLU A 1184 -54.83 -32.98 10.34
CA GLU A 1184 -54.04 -31.75 10.55
C GLU A 1184 -52.59 -31.92 10.09
N MET A 1185 -51.94 -33.04 10.42
CA MET A 1185 -50.57 -33.33 9.96
C MET A 1185 -50.47 -33.43 8.44
N LYS A 1186 -51.44 -34.07 7.78
CA LYS A 1186 -51.48 -34.13 6.31
C LYS A 1186 -51.70 -32.73 5.69
N LYS A 1187 -52.55 -31.89 6.29
CA LYS A 1187 -52.75 -30.49 5.87
C LYS A 1187 -51.47 -29.67 6.02
N ARG A 1188 -50.76 -29.76 7.16
CA ARG A 1188 -49.48 -29.04 7.39
C ARG A 1188 -48.40 -29.47 6.40
N THR A 1189 -48.25 -30.77 6.16
CA THR A 1189 -47.24 -31.31 5.23
C THR A 1189 -47.48 -30.85 3.79
N LYS A 1190 -48.75 -30.84 3.34
CA LYS A 1190 -49.13 -30.39 2.00
C LYS A 1190 -48.93 -28.88 1.83
N LYS A 1191 -49.25 -28.08 2.87
CA LYS A 1191 -48.93 -26.64 2.90
C LYS A 1191 -47.43 -26.41 2.75
N LEU A 1192 -46.61 -27.09 3.56
CA LEU A 1192 -45.15 -26.93 3.54
C LEU A 1192 -44.55 -27.25 2.15
N LYS A 1193 -45.11 -28.23 1.45
CA LYS A 1193 -44.70 -28.59 0.09
C LYS A 1193 -45.02 -27.48 -0.92
N ILE A 1194 -46.24 -26.94 -0.88
CA ILE A 1194 -46.64 -25.82 -1.74
C ILE A 1194 -45.76 -24.59 -1.47
N PHE A 1195 -45.48 -24.26 -0.21
CA PHE A 1195 -44.61 -23.14 0.13
C PHE A 1195 -43.18 -23.32 -0.35
N LYS A 1196 -42.59 -24.52 -0.21
CA LYS A 1196 -41.27 -24.84 -0.77
C LYS A 1196 -41.23 -24.73 -2.29
N GLU A 1197 -42.25 -25.21 -2.99
CA GLU A 1197 -42.33 -25.09 -4.45
C GLU A 1197 -42.44 -23.61 -4.90
N LEU A 1198 -43.17 -22.78 -4.15
CA LEU A 1198 -43.25 -21.35 -4.42
C LEU A 1198 -41.90 -20.64 -4.18
N THR A 1199 -41.20 -20.97 -3.09
CA THR A 1199 -39.85 -20.44 -2.78
C THR A 1199 -38.82 -20.85 -3.83
N GLN A 1200 -38.80 -22.13 -4.23
CA GLN A 1200 -37.91 -22.63 -5.29
C GLN A 1200 -38.16 -21.94 -6.64
N ASN A 1201 -39.37 -21.44 -6.86
CA ASN A 1201 -39.71 -20.65 -8.04
C ASN A 1201 -39.43 -19.15 -7.89
N GLY A 1202 -38.74 -18.74 -6.83
CA GLY A 1202 -38.26 -17.37 -6.61
C GLY A 1202 -39.34 -16.41 -6.13
N ILE A 1203 -40.37 -16.91 -5.42
CA ILE A 1203 -41.40 -16.08 -4.79
C ILE A 1203 -40.98 -15.85 -3.34
N GLY A 1204 -40.76 -14.58 -2.96
CA GLY A 1204 -40.19 -14.17 -1.66
C GLY A 1204 -41.11 -14.39 -0.44
N ILE A 1205 -41.38 -15.66 -0.11
CA ILE A 1205 -42.11 -16.13 1.09
C ILE A 1205 -41.22 -16.95 2.04
N GLU A 1206 -39.90 -16.80 1.94
CA GLU A 1206 -38.89 -17.59 2.68
C GLU A 1206 -39.08 -17.48 4.20
N GLY A 1207 -39.36 -16.28 4.71
CA GLY A 1207 -39.64 -16.07 6.15
C GLY A 1207 -40.87 -16.84 6.65
N LEU A 1208 -41.85 -17.07 5.78
CA LEU A 1208 -43.10 -17.77 6.08
C LEU A 1208 -42.90 -19.30 6.14
N VAL A 1209 -41.96 -19.82 5.32
CA VAL A 1209 -41.53 -21.23 5.38
C VAL A 1209 -40.85 -21.53 6.70
N ASP A 1210 -40.03 -20.60 7.20
CA ASP A 1210 -39.29 -20.81 8.45
C ASP A 1210 -40.19 -20.66 9.68
N GLU A 1211 -41.19 -19.77 9.65
CA GLU A 1211 -42.19 -19.66 10.71
C GLU A 1211 -43.11 -20.90 10.79
N LEU A 1212 -43.50 -21.48 9.64
CA LEU A 1212 -44.26 -22.74 9.57
C LEU A 1212 -43.46 -23.99 9.95
N LYS A 1213 -42.13 -23.97 9.84
CA LYS A 1213 -41.27 -25.05 10.36
C LYS A 1213 -41.11 -24.98 11.88
N ASN A 1214 -41.21 -23.77 12.44
CA ASN A 1214 -41.06 -23.52 13.86
C ASN A 1214 -42.35 -23.80 14.66
N GLN A 1215 -43.53 -23.74 14.02
CA GLN A 1215 -44.83 -24.18 14.56
C GLN A 1215 -45.09 -25.67 14.31
#